data_AF-A0A7X3YZB0-F1
#
_entry.id   AF-A0A7X3YZB0-F1
#
_cell.length_a   1.000
_cell.length_b   1.000
_cell.length_c   1.000
_cell.angle_alpha   90.00
_cell.angle_beta   90.00
_cell.angle_gamma   90.00
#
_symmetry.space_group_name_H-M   'P 1'
#
loop_
_entity.id
_entity.type
_entity.pdbx_description
1 polymer ?
#
loop_
_entity_poly.entity_id
_entity_poly.type
_entity_poly.pdbx_seq_one_letter_code
_entity_poly.pdbx_strand_id
1 'polypeptide(L)'
;MDPKFGIQPISLFLGQGTNAIEVAVGKTTSSNYKNSQLLDIWNARKGGRAAPLLLVVLYTDKALIVGASGKSPPIYRDLDAGQVERLCREVLSYPDRHSAINFLSQALPTLETALPGLTNEGLLALHELENGVPKRSDWSVARQKSQFVINKEGNEMLNALGYNVERLDNLTSLLRSGDKRVSLAVMLQDSETAEAGTERFNSLSPISYALNKADDENLDWVILVQGNRIRLYSTSVNSGVGQRGRTETYFECQPSLLSNEHLGYLWLIFSAEALLPEGSLYNILEESFRFSGNLAERLRERIYNEVVPALVKGIVAARGIDRENPQDIRFTYEMGLTVLFRLLFIAYAEDQDLLPYRSNDSYRTRSLKKKAQELSKFVATEVEIAHGNSHWEETSALWHSVANGNPEWGVPAYNGGLFSSDPEISKIGAELANLSLPNECFEAVLRQLIVIETPEGVPGPVDFRSLGVREFGTIYEGLLESEIAVATSDLEIKEQKKKGKKEFVYVPAGEGEIPDVKEGEVYLHNFSGARKSTGSFYTKPFAVEHLLEVSLEPALTDHFNRLDEMDDFDASEAFFDFRVADIAMGSGHFLIGAIDRIEKRMAGYLANRQLPNVQRELENLRKSAMNELLVRGGVKVIHL
;
A
#
# COMPACT_ATOMS: atom_id res chain seq x y z
N MET A 1 -20.43 -23.84 -29.94
CA MET A 1 -19.88 -22.65 -30.62
C MET A 1 -20.11 -22.84 -32.11
N ASP A 2 -20.43 -21.79 -32.86
CA ASP A 2 -20.72 -21.90 -34.30
C ASP A 2 -19.39 -21.99 -35.08
N PRO A 3 -19.14 -23.06 -35.88
CA PRO A 3 -17.94 -23.21 -36.70
C PRO A 3 -17.66 -22.04 -37.66
N LYS A 4 -18.69 -21.23 -37.97
CA LYS A 4 -18.58 -20.03 -38.83
C LYS A 4 -17.56 -19.00 -38.33
N PHE A 5 -17.21 -19.02 -37.05
CA PHE A 5 -16.24 -18.07 -36.48
C PHE A 5 -14.81 -18.63 -36.39
N GLY A 6 -14.54 -19.81 -36.95
CA GLY A 6 -13.20 -20.41 -36.93
C GLY A 6 -12.74 -20.88 -35.54
N ILE A 7 -13.65 -20.97 -34.56
CA ILE A 7 -13.41 -21.53 -33.24
C ILE A 7 -13.97 -22.96 -33.21
N GLN A 8 -13.09 -23.94 -33.05
CA GLN A 8 -13.45 -25.33 -32.87
C GLN A 8 -13.93 -25.56 -31.43
N PRO A 9 -15.17 -26.01 -31.18
CA PRO A 9 -15.60 -26.38 -29.84
C PRO A 9 -14.76 -27.54 -29.29
N ILE A 10 -14.32 -27.46 -28.04
CA ILE A 10 -13.62 -28.54 -27.33
C ILE A 10 -14.59 -29.22 -26.35
N SER A 11 -15.03 -28.47 -25.33
CA SER A 11 -15.80 -29.02 -24.20
C SER A 11 -16.76 -27.99 -23.62
N LEU A 12 -17.74 -28.49 -22.86
CA LEU A 12 -18.61 -27.70 -22.01
C LEU A 12 -18.59 -28.30 -20.61
N PHE A 13 -18.26 -27.48 -19.62
CA PHE A 13 -18.32 -27.85 -18.21
C PHE A 13 -19.48 -27.13 -17.54
N LEU A 14 -20.16 -27.82 -16.63
CA LEU A 14 -21.29 -27.31 -15.86
C LEU A 14 -20.89 -27.28 -14.38
N GLY A 15 -21.08 -26.14 -13.73
CA GLY A 15 -20.92 -26.01 -12.29
C GLY A 15 -22.05 -26.67 -11.50
N GLN A 16 -22.15 -26.34 -10.22
CA GLN A 16 -23.17 -26.92 -9.32
C GLN A 16 -24.42 -26.04 -9.20
N GLY A 17 -25.53 -26.66 -8.75
CA GLY A 17 -26.77 -25.98 -8.46
C GLY A 17 -27.69 -25.69 -9.66
N THR A 18 -28.78 -24.96 -9.41
CA THR A 18 -29.77 -24.63 -10.45
C THR A 18 -29.30 -23.44 -11.29
N ASN A 19 -29.39 -23.55 -12.62
CA ASN A 19 -28.83 -22.56 -13.56
C ASN A 19 -27.34 -22.29 -13.28
N ALA A 20 -26.59 -23.38 -13.04
CA ALA A 20 -25.17 -23.37 -12.78
C ALA A 20 -24.39 -22.58 -13.83
N ILE A 21 -23.21 -22.09 -13.45
CA ILE A 21 -22.28 -21.50 -14.40
C ILE A 21 -21.86 -22.53 -15.46
N GLU A 22 -21.82 -22.09 -16.71
CA GLU A 22 -21.34 -22.86 -17.84
C GLU A 22 -19.96 -22.35 -18.26
N VAL A 23 -18.98 -23.25 -18.37
CA VAL A 23 -17.67 -22.94 -18.96
C VAL A 23 -17.59 -23.60 -20.33
N ALA A 24 -17.69 -22.81 -21.39
CA ALA A 24 -17.62 -23.29 -22.77
C ALA A 24 -16.21 -23.08 -23.33
N VAL A 25 -15.53 -24.16 -23.69
CA VAL A 25 -14.13 -24.14 -24.14
C VAL A 25 -14.05 -24.41 -25.64
N GLY A 26 -13.32 -23.56 -26.35
CA GLY A 26 -13.04 -23.67 -27.78
C GLY A 26 -11.55 -23.49 -28.07
N LYS A 27 -11.12 -23.94 -29.24
CA LYS A 27 -9.75 -23.77 -29.75
C LYS A 27 -9.76 -23.03 -31.06
N THR A 28 -8.74 -22.22 -31.29
CA THR A 28 -8.52 -21.51 -32.55
C THR A 28 -7.03 -21.43 -32.86
N THR A 29 -6.72 -21.18 -34.13
CA THR A 29 -5.36 -20.86 -34.60
C THR A 29 -5.14 -19.36 -34.75
N SER A 30 -6.19 -18.54 -34.66
CA SER A 30 -6.13 -17.07 -34.77
C SER A 30 -6.44 -16.42 -33.44
N SER A 31 -5.62 -15.46 -33.00
CA SER A 31 -5.91 -14.62 -31.83
C SER A 31 -6.66 -13.33 -32.20
N ASN A 32 -6.79 -13.01 -33.49
CA ASN A 32 -7.24 -11.71 -33.96
C ASN A 32 -8.76 -11.62 -34.14
N TYR A 33 -9.50 -11.76 -33.05
CA TYR A 33 -10.95 -11.54 -33.02
C TYR A 33 -11.28 -10.11 -32.61
N LYS A 34 -12.21 -9.44 -33.32
CA LYS A 34 -12.79 -8.18 -32.86
C LYS A 34 -13.70 -8.41 -31.65
N ASN A 35 -13.82 -7.42 -30.76
CA ASN A 35 -14.72 -7.51 -29.60
C ASN A 35 -16.17 -7.83 -29.99
N SER A 36 -16.65 -7.28 -31.11
CA SER A 36 -17.99 -7.58 -31.64
C SER A 36 -18.17 -9.06 -31.99
N GLN A 37 -17.17 -9.67 -32.64
CA GLN A 37 -17.23 -11.09 -33.02
C GLN A 37 -17.28 -12.00 -31.79
N LEU A 38 -16.47 -11.71 -30.77
CA LEU A 38 -16.47 -12.48 -29.51
C LEU A 38 -17.79 -12.35 -28.77
N LEU A 39 -18.38 -11.15 -28.77
CA LEU A 39 -19.68 -10.89 -28.18
C LEU A 39 -20.79 -11.64 -28.93
N ASP A 40 -20.73 -11.70 -30.26
CA ASP A 40 -21.68 -12.47 -31.08
C ASP A 40 -21.59 -13.97 -30.76
N ILE A 41 -20.38 -14.53 -30.65
CA ILE A 41 -20.15 -15.93 -30.28
C ILE A 41 -20.71 -16.22 -28.88
N TRP A 42 -20.42 -15.34 -27.92
CA TRP A 42 -20.88 -15.47 -26.55
C TRP A 42 -22.41 -15.38 -26.47
N ASN A 43 -23.04 -14.42 -27.14
CA ASN A 43 -24.50 -14.26 -27.20
C ASN A 43 -25.16 -15.47 -27.86
N ALA A 44 -24.62 -15.97 -28.97
CA ALA A 44 -25.11 -17.17 -29.63
C ALA A 44 -25.06 -18.39 -28.72
N ARG A 45 -24.00 -18.54 -27.92
CA ARG A 45 -23.86 -19.65 -26.95
C ARG A 45 -24.78 -19.49 -25.74
N LYS A 46 -24.92 -18.26 -25.22
CA LYS A 46 -25.79 -17.96 -24.08
C LYS A 46 -27.25 -18.22 -24.44
N GLY A 47 -27.67 -17.82 -25.64
CA GLY A 47 -29.01 -18.11 -26.19
C GLY A 47 -30.13 -17.60 -25.29
N GLY A 48 -29.93 -16.47 -24.61
CA GLY A 48 -30.90 -15.89 -23.68
C GLY A 48 -31.10 -16.65 -22.37
N ARG A 49 -30.35 -17.72 -22.11
CA ARG A 49 -30.47 -18.52 -20.87
C ARG A 49 -29.99 -17.72 -19.66
N ALA A 50 -30.61 -18.01 -18.51
CA ALA A 50 -30.30 -17.39 -17.23
C ALA A 50 -29.00 -17.90 -16.59
N ALA A 51 -28.46 -19.03 -17.07
CA ALA A 51 -27.18 -19.57 -16.64
C ALA A 51 -26.04 -18.60 -17.02
N PRO A 52 -25.14 -18.26 -16.08
CA PRO A 52 -23.92 -17.52 -16.40
C PRO A 52 -23.04 -18.32 -17.37
N LEU A 53 -22.36 -17.65 -18.28
CA LEU A 53 -21.54 -18.29 -19.30
C LEU A 53 -20.16 -17.67 -19.33
N LEU A 54 -19.14 -18.47 -19.00
CA LEU A 54 -17.75 -18.15 -19.26
C LEU A 54 -17.32 -18.82 -20.57
N LEU A 55 -17.03 -18.03 -21.58
CA LEU A 55 -16.48 -18.52 -22.85
C LEU A 55 -14.95 -18.46 -22.76
N VAL A 56 -14.28 -19.60 -22.95
CA VAL A 56 -12.83 -19.72 -22.99
C VAL A 56 -12.40 -20.14 -24.39
N VAL A 57 -11.46 -19.40 -24.98
CA VAL A 57 -10.91 -19.69 -26.30
C VAL A 57 -9.40 -19.86 -26.18
N LEU A 58 -8.91 -21.07 -26.42
CA LEU A 58 -7.50 -21.42 -26.35
C LEU A 58 -6.82 -21.22 -27.71
N TYR A 59 -5.63 -20.60 -27.69
CA TYR A 59 -4.76 -20.47 -28.85
C TYR A 59 -3.31 -20.53 -28.41
N THR A 60 -2.50 -21.39 -29.07
CA THR A 60 -1.12 -21.67 -28.65
C THR A 60 -1.04 -22.07 -27.16
N ASP A 61 -0.35 -21.28 -26.33
CA ASP A 61 -0.17 -21.38 -24.88
C ASP A 61 -1.02 -20.36 -24.10
N LYS A 62 -1.89 -19.62 -24.82
CA LYS A 62 -2.70 -18.53 -24.29
C LYS A 62 -4.20 -18.83 -24.36
N ALA A 63 -4.95 -18.01 -23.65
CA ALA A 63 -6.39 -18.08 -23.58
C ALA A 63 -7.03 -16.68 -23.63
N LEU A 64 -8.24 -16.66 -24.19
CA LEU A 64 -9.15 -15.52 -24.14
C LEU A 64 -10.40 -15.91 -23.35
N ILE A 65 -10.90 -15.00 -22.54
CA ILE A 65 -12.10 -15.19 -21.71
C ILE A 65 -13.15 -14.13 -22.05
N VAL A 66 -14.43 -14.53 -22.13
CA VAL A 66 -15.59 -13.63 -22.21
C VAL A 66 -16.65 -14.04 -21.18
N GLY A 67 -17.15 -13.10 -20.38
CA GLY A 67 -18.22 -13.36 -19.41
C GLY A 67 -17.83 -13.12 -17.95
N ALA A 68 -18.57 -13.60 -16.95
CA ALA A 68 -19.66 -14.59 -17.05
C ALA A 68 -21.09 -14.03 -17.21
N SER A 69 -21.30 -12.72 -17.02
CA SER A 69 -22.63 -12.12 -16.99
C SER A 69 -22.65 -10.66 -17.45
N GLY A 70 -23.85 -10.08 -17.65
CA GLY A 70 -24.04 -8.70 -18.13
C GLY A 70 -24.52 -8.61 -19.59
N LYS A 71 -24.93 -7.40 -20.01
CA LYS A 71 -25.27 -7.06 -21.41
C LYS A 71 -24.01 -6.85 -22.27
N SER A 72 -22.95 -6.37 -21.63
CA SER A 72 -21.61 -6.21 -22.20
C SER A 72 -20.62 -6.95 -21.29
N PRO A 73 -20.48 -8.28 -21.44
CA PRO A 73 -19.55 -9.05 -20.62
C PRO A 73 -18.10 -8.56 -20.86
N PRO A 74 -17.26 -8.57 -19.81
CA PRO A 74 -15.85 -8.21 -19.96
C PRO A 74 -15.13 -9.24 -20.84
N ILE A 75 -14.09 -8.77 -21.53
CA ILE A 75 -13.27 -9.58 -22.44
C ILE A 75 -11.81 -9.44 -22.00
N TYR A 76 -11.19 -10.57 -21.70
CA TYR A 76 -9.78 -10.65 -21.31
C TYR A 76 -9.02 -11.45 -22.35
N ARG A 77 -7.80 -11.00 -22.69
CA ARG A 77 -7.01 -11.55 -23.80
C ARG A 77 -5.61 -11.91 -23.33
N ASP A 78 -4.97 -12.78 -24.11
CA ASP A 78 -3.56 -13.12 -23.95
C ASP A 78 -3.18 -13.64 -22.57
N LEU A 79 -4.14 -14.26 -21.87
CA LEU A 79 -3.94 -14.87 -20.56
C LEU A 79 -3.18 -16.19 -20.70
N ASP A 80 -2.42 -16.56 -19.67
CA ASP A 80 -1.77 -17.86 -19.60
C ASP A 80 -2.82 -18.99 -19.55
N ALA A 81 -2.71 -20.00 -20.42
CA ALA A 81 -3.72 -21.06 -20.49
C ALA A 81 -3.84 -21.85 -19.17
N GLY A 82 -2.72 -22.04 -18.44
CA GLY A 82 -2.72 -22.71 -17.13
C GLY A 82 -3.46 -21.91 -16.05
N GLN A 83 -3.29 -20.58 -16.04
CA GLN A 83 -4.06 -19.66 -15.21
C GLN A 83 -5.56 -19.80 -15.45
N VAL A 84 -5.97 -19.78 -16.72
CA VAL A 84 -7.39 -19.88 -17.10
C VAL A 84 -7.97 -21.24 -16.73
N GLU A 85 -7.20 -22.32 -16.90
CA GLU A 85 -7.61 -23.65 -16.46
C GLU A 85 -7.88 -23.69 -14.95
N ARG A 86 -6.96 -23.15 -14.14
CA ARG A 86 -7.11 -23.09 -12.68
C ARG A 86 -8.30 -22.24 -12.24
N LEU A 87 -8.48 -21.06 -12.82
CA LEU A 87 -9.64 -20.20 -12.61
C LEU A 87 -10.95 -20.94 -12.93
N CYS A 88 -10.99 -21.65 -14.06
CA CYS A 88 -12.17 -22.41 -14.47
C CYS A 88 -12.48 -23.57 -13.50
N ARG A 89 -11.45 -24.25 -13.01
CA ARG A 89 -11.62 -25.33 -12.02
C ARG A 89 -12.20 -24.80 -10.72
N GLU A 90 -11.67 -23.67 -10.25
CA GLU A 90 -12.15 -22.97 -9.05
C GLU A 90 -13.61 -22.52 -9.22
N VAL A 91 -13.96 -21.84 -10.32
CA VAL A 91 -15.34 -21.35 -10.48
C VAL A 91 -16.37 -22.49 -10.59
N LEU A 92 -15.96 -23.65 -11.11
CA LEU A 92 -16.81 -24.84 -11.23
C LEU A 92 -17.03 -25.55 -9.88
N SER A 93 -16.20 -25.31 -8.87
CA SER A 93 -16.33 -25.96 -7.55
C SER A 93 -17.40 -25.31 -6.67
N TYR A 94 -17.74 -24.04 -6.91
CA TYR A 94 -18.74 -23.32 -6.10
C TYR A 94 -20.12 -24.00 -6.14
N PRO A 95 -20.84 -24.00 -5.00
CA PRO A 95 -22.09 -24.75 -4.85
C PRO A 95 -23.26 -24.16 -5.65
N ASP A 96 -23.17 -22.89 -6.03
CA ASP A 96 -24.22 -22.17 -6.71
C ASP A 96 -23.71 -21.03 -7.61
N ARG A 97 -24.58 -20.56 -8.50
CA ARG A 97 -24.25 -19.52 -9.49
C ARG A 97 -23.90 -18.16 -8.89
N HIS A 98 -24.46 -17.79 -7.74
CA HIS A 98 -24.23 -16.47 -7.13
C HIS A 98 -22.81 -16.42 -6.56
N SER A 99 -22.41 -17.48 -5.85
CA SER A 99 -21.04 -17.64 -5.35
C SER A 99 -20.02 -17.62 -6.50
N ALA A 100 -20.29 -18.34 -7.59
CA ALA A 100 -19.44 -18.33 -8.80
C ALA A 100 -19.33 -16.94 -9.47
N ILE A 101 -20.44 -16.21 -9.61
CA ILE A 101 -20.43 -14.84 -10.18
C ILE A 101 -19.64 -13.89 -9.27
N ASN A 102 -19.86 -13.96 -7.95
CA ASN A 102 -19.18 -13.10 -6.99
C ASN A 102 -17.66 -13.32 -7.08
N PHE A 103 -17.22 -14.59 -7.09
CA PHE A 103 -15.82 -14.93 -7.30
C PHE A 103 -15.28 -14.34 -8.62
N LEU A 104 -15.95 -14.58 -9.75
CA LEU A 104 -15.49 -14.06 -11.04
C LEU A 104 -15.45 -12.53 -11.11
N SER A 105 -16.40 -11.85 -10.47
CA SER A 105 -16.43 -10.38 -10.45
C SER A 105 -15.21 -9.79 -9.74
N GLN A 106 -14.66 -10.51 -8.76
CA GLN A 106 -13.45 -10.13 -8.04
C GLN A 106 -12.19 -10.63 -8.75
N ALA A 107 -12.20 -11.86 -9.26
CA ALA A 107 -11.05 -12.52 -9.84
C ALA A 107 -10.66 -11.97 -11.21
N LEU A 108 -11.63 -11.79 -12.12
CA LEU A 108 -11.36 -11.44 -13.51
C LEU A 108 -10.57 -10.11 -13.67
N PRO A 109 -10.91 -9.01 -12.96
CA PRO A 109 -10.12 -7.78 -13.03
C PRO A 109 -8.66 -7.97 -12.59
N THR A 110 -8.38 -8.90 -11.67
CA THR A 110 -7.01 -9.11 -11.17
C THR A 110 -6.10 -9.80 -12.19
N LEU A 111 -6.67 -10.46 -13.21
CA LEU A 111 -5.89 -11.20 -14.21
C LEU A 111 -5.03 -10.32 -15.11
N GLU A 112 -5.38 -9.03 -15.24
CA GLU A 112 -4.64 -8.04 -16.02
C GLU A 112 -3.60 -7.27 -15.18
N THR A 113 -3.50 -7.55 -13.89
CA THR A 113 -2.47 -6.95 -13.03
C THR A 113 -1.10 -7.55 -13.31
N ALA A 114 -0.02 -6.87 -12.88
CA ALA A 114 1.34 -7.37 -13.05
C ALA A 114 1.60 -8.67 -12.27
N LEU A 115 0.95 -8.83 -11.09
CA LEU A 115 1.08 -9.98 -10.20
C LEU A 115 -0.30 -10.62 -9.94
N PRO A 116 -0.92 -11.25 -10.97
CA PRO A 116 -2.26 -11.81 -10.84
C PRO A 116 -2.31 -12.90 -9.78
N GLY A 117 -3.32 -12.86 -8.91
CA GLY A 117 -3.48 -13.81 -7.81
C GLY A 117 -2.57 -13.54 -6.61
N LEU A 118 -1.83 -12.44 -6.58
CA LEU A 118 -1.05 -12.00 -5.43
C LEU A 118 -1.59 -10.68 -4.89
N THR A 119 -1.70 -10.58 -3.56
CA THR A 119 -2.03 -9.33 -2.88
C THR A 119 -0.91 -9.02 -1.90
N ASN A 120 -0.24 -7.89 -2.10
CA ASN A 120 0.81 -7.40 -1.22
C ASN A 120 0.34 -6.15 -0.48
N GLU A 121 0.07 -6.29 0.81
CA GLU A 121 -0.36 -5.20 1.69
C GLU A 121 0.80 -4.73 2.58
N GLY A 122 1.92 -4.38 1.94
CA GLY A 122 3.05 -3.75 2.64
C GLY A 122 4.06 -4.71 3.24
N LEU A 123 3.93 -6.03 3.06
CA LEU A 123 4.94 -6.97 3.56
C LEU A 123 6.23 -6.91 2.75
N LEU A 124 6.15 -6.76 1.42
CA LEU A 124 7.29 -6.79 0.51
C LEU A 124 7.31 -5.54 -0.40
N ALA A 125 8.46 -5.19 -0.97
CA ALA A 125 8.52 -4.11 -1.97
C ALA A 125 7.93 -4.60 -3.29
N LEU A 126 7.04 -3.82 -3.90
CA LEU A 126 6.42 -4.21 -5.18
C LEU A 126 7.47 -4.36 -6.30
N HIS A 127 8.47 -3.48 -6.32
CA HIS A 127 9.56 -3.57 -7.28
C HIS A 127 10.37 -4.87 -7.13
N GLU A 128 10.64 -5.29 -5.89
CA GLU A 128 11.37 -6.54 -5.63
C GLU A 128 10.56 -7.74 -6.12
N LEU A 129 9.25 -7.75 -5.87
CA LEU A 129 8.36 -8.76 -6.43
C LEU A 129 8.43 -8.76 -7.96
N GLU A 130 8.12 -7.65 -8.62
CA GLU A 130 8.02 -7.63 -10.10
C GLU A 130 9.35 -7.89 -10.82
N ASN A 131 10.48 -7.45 -10.26
CA ASN A 131 11.75 -7.37 -10.98
C ASN A 131 12.90 -8.14 -10.34
N GLY A 132 12.89 -8.33 -9.01
CA GLY A 132 13.95 -8.98 -8.25
C GLY A 132 13.73 -10.48 -8.12
N VAL A 133 12.61 -10.89 -7.53
CA VAL A 133 12.28 -12.30 -7.24
C VAL A 133 12.33 -13.19 -8.50
N PRO A 134 11.78 -12.79 -9.67
CA PRO A 134 11.87 -13.60 -10.89
C PRO A 134 13.30 -13.79 -11.42
N LYS A 135 14.26 -12.95 -11.02
CA LYS A 135 15.68 -13.04 -11.41
C LYS A 135 16.50 -13.92 -10.46
N ARG A 136 15.92 -14.43 -9.37
CA ARG A 136 16.63 -15.32 -8.44
C ARG A 136 17.06 -16.62 -9.12
N SER A 137 18.20 -17.15 -8.70
CA SER A 137 18.75 -18.41 -9.24
C SER A 137 17.87 -19.63 -8.96
N ASP A 138 17.08 -19.59 -7.88
CA ASP A 138 16.16 -20.65 -7.46
C ASP A 138 14.74 -20.53 -8.05
N TRP A 139 14.45 -19.50 -8.85
CA TRP A 139 13.11 -19.22 -9.39
C TRP A 139 12.52 -20.40 -10.18
N SER A 140 13.29 -21.00 -11.09
CA SER A 140 12.83 -22.13 -11.91
C SER A 140 12.51 -23.36 -11.07
N VAL A 141 13.34 -23.64 -10.04
CA VAL A 141 13.12 -24.74 -9.11
C VAL A 141 11.86 -24.49 -8.27
N ALA A 142 11.68 -23.27 -7.77
CA ALA A 142 10.49 -22.87 -7.03
C ALA A 142 9.21 -23.05 -7.86
N ARG A 143 9.21 -22.65 -9.14
CA ARG A 143 8.07 -22.88 -10.06
C ARG A 143 7.73 -24.36 -10.17
N GLN A 144 8.72 -25.23 -10.32
CA GLN A 144 8.51 -26.68 -10.38
C GLN A 144 7.92 -27.23 -9.07
N LYS A 145 8.43 -26.80 -7.92
CA LYS A 145 7.90 -27.22 -6.62
C LYS A 145 6.46 -26.74 -6.40
N SER A 146 6.15 -25.49 -6.75
CA SER A 146 4.79 -24.93 -6.69
C SER A 146 3.78 -25.70 -7.53
N GLN A 147 4.18 -26.30 -8.65
CA GLN A 147 3.30 -27.10 -9.49
C GLN A 147 2.66 -28.29 -8.73
N PHE A 148 3.34 -28.79 -7.68
CA PHE A 148 2.81 -29.85 -6.82
C PHE A 148 1.86 -29.33 -5.72
N VAL A 149 1.79 -28.02 -5.51
CA VAL A 149 1.01 -27.36 -4.47
C VAL A 149 -0.28 -26.74 -5.01
N ILE A 150 -0.24 -26.14 -6.20
CA ILE A 150 -1.28 -25.24 -6.75
C ILE A 150 -2.72 -25.79 -6.84
N ASN A 151 -2.92 -27.11 -6.74
CA ASN A 151 -4.24 -27.75 -6.82
C ASN A 151 -4.68 -28.36 -5.49
N LYS A 152 -3.99 -28.03 -4.40
CA LYS A 152 -4.25 -28.53 -3.04
C LYS A 152 -4.86 -27.43 -2.19
N GLU A 153 -5.58 -27.81 -1.16
CA GLU A 153 -6.27 -26.90 -0.24
C GLU A 153 -6.02 -27.28 1.22
N GLY A 154 -6.22 -26.33 2.14
CA GLY A 154 -6.12 -26.57 3.59
C GLY A 154 -4.81 -27.26 4.01
N ASN A 155 -4.93 -28.32 4.82
CA ASN A 155 -3.78 -29.09 5.29
C ASN A 155 -3.01 -29.79 4.18
N GLU A 156 -3.66 -30.17 3.07
CA GLU A 156 -2.97 -30.81 1.96
C GLU A 156 -1.98 -29.83 1.30
N MET A 157 -2.39 -28.56 1.17
CA MET A 157 -1.53 -27.49 0.69
C MET A 157 -0.34 -27.27 1.63
N LEU A 158 -0.58 -27.15 2.94
CA LEU A 158 0.49 -26.96 3.93
C LEU A 158 1.48 -28.11 3.94
N ASN A 159 1.01 -29.35 3.88
CA ASN A 159 1.88 -30.52 3.80
C ASN A 159 2.72 -30.50 2.52
N ALA A 160 2.14 -30.09 1.38
CA ALA A 160 2.87 -29.98 0.11
C ALA A 160 3.88 -28.82 0.10
N LEU A 161 3.65 -27.77 0.90
CA LEU A 161 4.61 -26.69 1.17
C LEU A 161 5.75 -27.09 2.12
N GLY A 162 5.74 -28.34 2.61
CA GLY A 162 6.79 -28.91 3.43
C GLY A 162 6.56 -28.82 4.94
N TYR A 163 5.35 -28.47 5.38
CA TYR A 163 5.01 -28.44 6.81
C TYR A 163 4.56 -29.79 7.33
N ASN A 164 4.90 -30.07 8.59
CA ASN A 164 4.16 -30.99 9.44
C ASN A 164 3.17 -30.18 10.29
N VAL A 165 1.88 -30.45 10.14
CA VAL A 165 0.79 -29.73 10.82
C VAL A 165 0.46 -30.44 12.14
N GLU A 166 0.84 -29.83 13.26
CA GLU A 166 0.53 -30.31 14.61
C GLU A 166 -0.60 -29.45 15.20
N ARG A 167 -1.68 -30.07 15.71
CA ARG A 167 -2.77 -29.32 16.32
C ARG A 167 -2.31 -28.71 17.66
N LEU A 168 -2.42 -27.40 17.82
CA LEU A 168 -2.09 -26.70 19.06
C LEU A 168 -3.34 -26.55 19.95
N ASP A 169 -4.45 -26.09 19.38
CA ASP A 169 -5.75 -26.00 20.06
C ASP A 169 -6.91 -26.30 19.09
N ASN A 170 -8.13 -25.82 19.36
CA ASN A 170 -9.30 -26.05 18.50
C ASN A 170 -9.32 -25.18 17.23
N LEU A 171 -8.53 -24.11 17.19
CA LEU A 171 -8.57 -23.06 16.17
C LEU A 171 -7.24 -22.95 15.41
N THR A 172 -6.14 -23.32 16.06
CA THR A 172 -4.77 -23.12 15.60
C THR A 172 -3.99 -24.42 15.51
N SER A 173 -3.04 -24.43 14.56
CA SER A 173 -2.08 -25.52 14.38
C SER A 173 -0.67 -24.94 14.36
N LEU A 174 0.27 -25.65 14.97
CA LEU A 174 1.69 -25.37 14.89
C LEU A 174 2.26 -26.02 13.62
N LEU A 175 2.90 -25.22 12.78
CA LEU A 175 3.57 -25.70 11.57
C LEU A 175 5.04 -25.94 11.85
N ARG A 176 5.52 -27.16 11.56
CA ARG A 176 6.90 -27.58 11.77
C ARG A 176 7.62 -27.97 10.49
N SER A 177 8.94 -27.83 10.51
CA SER A 177 9.85 -28.38 9.49
C SER A 177 10.95 -29.17 10.20
N GLY A 178 10.87 -30.50 10.11
CA GLY A 178 11.60 -31.38 11.02
C GLY A 178 11.25 -31.06 12.48
N ASP A 179 12.27 -30.81 13.31
CA ASP A 179 12.08 -30.47 14.72
C ASP A 179 11.79 -28.98 14.97
N LYS A 180 11.96 -28.12 13.95
CA LYS A 180 11.82 -26.67 14.08
C LYS A 180 10.35 -26.27 14.02
N ARG A 181 9.95 -25.39 14.94
CA ARG A 181 8.68 -24.66 14.89
C ARG A 181 8.83 -23.48 13.94
N VAL A 182 7.95 -23.35 12.96
CA VAL A 182 8.11 -22.38 11.86
C VAL A 182 7.06 -21.28 11.91
N SER A 183 5.79 -21.64 12.05
CA SER A 183 4.69 -20.69 12.03
C SER A 183 3.44 -21.25 12.72
N LEU A 184 2.52 -20.36 13.07
CA LEU A 184 1.18 -20.74 13.49
C LEU A 184 0.26 -20.74 12.26
N ALA A 185 -0.66 -21.69 12.16
CA ALA A 185 -1.67 -21.73 11.11
C ALA A 185 -3.09 -21.68 11.67
N VAL A 186 -3.98 -21.00 10.95
CA VAL A 186 -5.43 -21.02 11.21
C VAL A 186 -6.18 -21.33 9.92
N MET A 187 -7.16 -22.23 10.05
CA MET A 187 -8.06 -22.62 8.97
C MET A 187 -9.38 -21.85 9.11
N LEU A 188 -9.63 -20.97 8.14
CA LEU A 188 -10.86 -20.20 8.04
C LEU A 188 -11.96 -21.00 7.34
N GLN A 189 -13.20 -20.77 7.76
CA GLN A 189 -14.39 -21.22 7.06
C GLN A 189 -14.74 -20.26 5.92
N ASP A 190 -15.51 -20.71 4.92
CA ASP A 190 -15.87 -19.88 3.76
C ASP A 190 -16.65 -18.61 4.11
N SER A 191 -17.38 -18.63 5.23
CA SER A 191 -18.13 -17.47 5.74
C SER A 191 -17.29 -16.51 6.59
N GLU A 192 -16.07 -16.89 6.97
CA GLU A 192 -15.20 -16.09 7.84
C GLU A 192 -14.30 -15.17 7.01
N THR A 193 -13.95 -14.01 7.55
CA THR A 193 -12.89 -13.16 7.02
C THR A 193 -11.79 -13.01 8.06
N ALA A 194 -10.56 -12.75 7.63
CA ALA A 194 -9.43 -12.67 8.54
C ALA A 194 -9.59 -11.53 9.57
N GLU A 195 -10.23 -10.44 9.18
CA GLU A 195 -10.31 -9.17 9.91
C GLU A 195 -11.61 -9.02 10.71
N ALA A 196 -12.65 -9.81 10.45
CA ALA A 196 -13.94 -9.68 11.14
C ALA A 196 -14.00 -10.56 12.39
N GLY A 197 -14.44 -9.98 13.50
CA GLY A 197 -14.68 -10.72 14.74
C GLY A 197 -15.78 -11.76 14.58
N THR A 198 -15.54 -12.99 15.06
CA THR A 198 -16.56 -14.05 15.08
C THR A 198 -16.62 -14.74 16.43
N GLU A 199 -17.76 -15.33 16.78
CA GLU A 199 -17.93 -16.06 18.05
C GLU A 199 -16.92 -17.21 18.19
N ARG A 200 -16.53 -17.84 17.07
CA ARG A 200 -15.53 -18.92 17.05
C ARG A 200 -14.18 -18.45 17.60
N PHE A 201 -13.84 -17.18 17.42
CA PHE A 201 -12.60 -16.56 17.89
C PHE A 201 -12.86 -15.60 19.07
N ASN A 202 -13.87 -15.89 19.89
CA ASN A 202 -14.20 -15.08 21.08
C ASN A 202 -14.48 -13.60 20.75
N SER A 203 -15.13 -13.35 19.61
CA SER A 203 -15.40 -12.02 19.06
C SER A 203 -14.17 -11.21 18.66
N LEU A 204 -12.96 -11.79 18.75
CA LEU A 204 -11.77 -11.27 18.06
C LEU A 204 -11.79 -11.69 16.59
N SER A 205 -11.08 -10.94 15.76
CA SER A 205 -10.82 -11.37 14.40
C SER A 205 -9.90 -12.61 14.41
N PRO A 206 -10.05 -13.53 13.43
CA PRO A 206 -9.17 -14.69 13.31
C PRO A 206 -7.68 -14.31 13.29
N ILE A 207 -7.31 -13.21 12.63
CA ILE A 207 -5.91 -12.78 12.59
C ILE A 207 -5.42 -12.26 13.93
N SER A 208 -6.22 -11.46 14.66
CA SER A 208 -5.80 -10.96 15.97
C SER A 208 -5.64 -12.09 16.98
N TYR A 209 -6.55 -13.08 16.96
CA TYR A 209 -6.41 -14.30 17.76
C TYR A 209 -5.11 -15.04 17.42
N ALA A 210 -4.85 -15.25 16.12
CA ALA A 210 -3.68 -15.99 15.66
C ALA A 210 -2.35 -15.28 16.01
N LEU A 211 -2.27 -13.96 15.84
CA LEU A 211 -1.07 -13.19 16.19
C LEU A 211 -0.77 -13.25 17.69
N ASN A 212 -1.79 -13.14 18.54
CA ASN A 212 -1.61 -13.27 19.99
C ASN A 212 -1.13 -14.68 20.38
N LYS A 213 -1.68 -15.73 19.75
CA LYS A 213 -1.19 -17.10 19.97
C LYS A 213 0.21 -17.35 19.44
N ALA A 214 0.57 -16.72 18.33
CA ALA A 214 1.93 -16.81 17.81
C ALA A 214 2.93 -16.06 18.70
N ASP A 215 2.53 -14.93 19.29
CA ASP A 215 3.32 -14.22 20.31
C ASP A 215 3.56 -15.14 21.54
N ASP A 216 2.53 -15.80 22.07
CA ASP A 216 2.64 -16.76 23.19
C ASP A 216 3.64 -17.91 22.89
N GLU A 217 3.65 -18.39 21.64
CA GLU A 217 4.51 -19.48 21.18
C GLU A 217 5.89 -19.02 20.67
N ASN A 218 6.19 -17.71 20.69
CA ASN A 218 7.40 -17.10 20.15
C ASN A 218 7.66 -17.45 18.67
N LEU A 219 6.63 -17.31 17.83
CA LEU A 219 6.69 -17.57 16.40
C LEU A 219 6.76 -16.24 15.63
N ASP A 220 7.57 -16.19 14.57
CA ASP A 220 7.73 -14.98 13.75
C ASP A 220 6.59 -14.79 12.73
N TRP A 221 5.83 -15.86 12.45
CA TRP A 221 4.93 -15.95 11.31
C TRP A 221 3.58 -16.58 11.66
N VAL A 222 2.52 -16.05 11.05
CA VAL A 222 1.18 -16.61 11.03
C VAL A 222 0.75 -16.86 9.58
N ILE A 223 0.19 -18.04 9.32
CA ILE A 223 -0.41 -18.42 8.04
C ILE A 223 -1.92 -18.60 8.23
N LEU A 224 -2.71 -17.84 7.48
CA LEU A 224 -4.15 -18.10 7.34
C LEU A 224 -4.39 -18.86 6.04
N VAL A 225 -5.24 -19.90 6.10
CA VAL A 225 -5.67 -20.65 4.92
C VAL A 225 -7.19 -20.62 4.83
N GLN A 226 -7.70 -20.28 3.65
CA GLN A 226 -9.13 -20.27 3.35
C GLN A 226 -9.36 -20.90 1.97
N GLY A 227 -9.84 -22.14 1.94
CA GLY A 227 -9.91 -22.94 0.70
C GLY A 227 -8.54 -23.03 0.03
N ASN A 228 -8.43 -22.43 -1.17
CA ASN A 228 -7.18 -22.34 -1.92
C ASN A 228 -6.37 -21.06 -1.63
N ARG A 229 -6.86 -20.12 -0.82
CA ARG A 229 -6.12 -18.90 -0.49
C ARG A 229 -5.20 -19.14 0.69
N ILE A 230 -3.99 -18.59 0.61
CA ILE A 230 -3.00 -18.61 1.67
C ILE A 230 -2.48 -17.20 1.92
N ARG A 231 -2.43 -16.80 3.18
CA ARG A 231 -2.02 -15.45 3.60
C ARG A 231 -0.99 -15.53 4.72
N LEU A 232 0.08 -14.76 4.58
CA LEU A 232 1.23 -14.72 5.48
C LEU A 232 1.28 -13.37 6.19
N TYR A 233 1.42 -13.42 7.51
CA TYR A 233 1.58 -12.28 8.40
C TYR A 233 2.84 -12.44 9.24
N SER A 234 3.47 -11.32 9.60
CA SER A 234 4.52 -11.31 10.61
C SER A 234 3.94 -10.96 11.98
N THR A 235 4.50 -11.56 13.04
CA THR A 235 4.17 -11.20 14.43
C THR A 235 4.93 -9.96 14.93
N SER A 236 6.00 -9.61 14.22
CA SER A 236 6.83 -8.44 14.50
C SER A 236 6.21 -7.17 13.91
N VAL A 237 6.12 -6.13 14.74
CA VAL A 237 5.50 -4.85 14.37
C VAL A 237 6.34 -4.05 13.36
N ASN A 238 7.63 -4.36 13.27
CA ASN A 238 8.59 -3.73 12.35
C ASN A 238 8.84 -4.54 11.06
N SER A 239 8.08 -5.61 10.85
CA SER A 239 8.22 -6.44 9.65
C SER A 239 7.41 -5.86 8.50
N GLY A 240 8.03 -5.77 7.32
CA GLY A 240 7.41 -5.27 6.11
C GLY A 240 7.79 -3.84 5.76
N VAL A 241 7.74 -3.52 4.46
CA VAL A 241 8.14 -2.20 3.92
C VAL A 241 7.06 -1.13 4.06
N GLY A 242 5.78 -1.53 4.08
CA GLY A 242 4.65 -0.61 4.10
C GLY A 242 4.29 -0.07 5.48
N GLN A 243 4.89 -0.63 6.55
CA GLN A 243 4.71 -0.25 7.96
C GLN A 243 3.25 0.05 8.33
N ARG A 244 2.34 -0.89 8.04
CA ARG A 244 0.96 -0.86 8.56
C ARG A 244 0.88 -1.64 9.86
N GLY A 245 -0.27 -1.54 10.54
CA GLY A 245 -0.58 -2.42 11.68
C GLY A 245 -0.37 -3.89 11.32
N ARG A 246 0.02 -4.71 12.31
CA ARG A 246 0.37 -6.13 12.08
C ARG A 246 -0.76 -6.99 11.51
N THR A 247 -2.01 -6.59 11.71
CA THR A 247 -3.21 -7.22 11.14
C THR A 247 -3.46 -6.81 9.68
N GLU A 248 -2.80 -5.74 9.23
CA GLU A 248 -2.95 -5.16 7.89
C GLU A 248 -1.73 -5.39 7.01
N THR A 249 -0.57 -5.71 7.60
CA THR A 249 0.67 -6.04 6.88
C THR A 249 0.71 -7.53 6.54
N TYR A 250 0.40 -7.87 5.28
CA TYR A 250 0.42 -9.26 4.82
C TYR A 250 0.79 -9.44 3.36
N PHE A 251 1.13 -10.68 3.01
CA PHE A 251 1.21 -11.14 1.64
C PHE A 251 0.25 -12.31 1.44
N GLU A 252 -0.62 -12.22 0.44
CA GLU A 252 -1.61 -13.23 0.09
C GLU A 252 -1.35 -13.80 -1.29
N CYS A 253 -1.59 -15.09 -1.42
CA CYS A 253 -1.60 -15.80 -2.69
C CYS A 253 -2.91 -16.57 -2.86
N GLN A 254 -3.53 -16.41 -4.02
CA GLN A 254 -4.58 -17.26 -4.54
C GLN A 254 -4.03 -18.06 -5.73
N PRO A 255 -3.56 -19.31 -5.54
CA PRO A 255 -2.95 -20.14 -6.57
C PRO A 255 -3.84 -20.36 -7.79
N SER A 256 -5.17 -20.36 -7.63
CA SER A 256 -6.08 -20.49 -8.77
C SER A 256 -6.01 -19.34 -9.78
N LEU A 257 -5.46 -18.19 -9.36
CA LEU A 257 -5.35 -16.98 -10.17
C LEU A 257 -3.91 -16.70 -10.63
N LEU A 258 -2.92 -17.44 -10.14
CA LEU A 258 -1.53 -17.28 -10.58
C LEU A 258 -1.38 -17.68 -12.05
N SER A 259 -0.54 -16.94 -12.79
CA SER A 259 -0.03 -17.43 -14.08
C SER A 259 1.08 -18.46 -13.88
N ASN A 260 1.34 -19.28 -14.90
CA ASN A 260 2.43 -20.26 -14.87
C ASN A 260 3.80 -19.61 -14.61
N GLU A 261 4.01 -18.37 -15.05
CA GLU A 261 5.23 -17.60 -14.79
C GLU A 261 5.35 -17.23 -13.31
N HIS A 262 4.25 -16.90 -12.63
CA HIS A 262 4.24 -16.45 -11.24
C HIS A 262 4.18 -17.58 -10.19
N LEU A 263 4.21 -18.84 -10.61
CA LEU A 263 4.11 -19.96 -9.66
C LEU A 263 5.22 -19.96 -8.61
N GLY A 264 6.41 -19.42 -8.91
CA GLY A 264 7.54 -19.44 -7.99
C GLY A 264 7.28 -18.76 -6.65
N TYR A 265 6.40 -17.76 -6.60
CA TYR A 265 6.06 -17.04 -5.37
C TYR A 265 5.44 -17.94 -4.30
N LEU A 266 4.56 -18.87 -4.69
CA LEU A 266 3.89 -19.76 -3.76
C LEU A 266 4.92 -20.53 -2.92
N TRP A 267 5.98 -21.03 -3.56
CA TRP A 267 7.05 -21.74 -2.87
C TRP A 267 8.02 -20.81 -2.15
N LEU A 268 8.50 -19.74 -2.81
CA LEU A 268 9.53 -18.85 -2.23
C LEU A 268 9.03 -18.02 -1.04
N ILE A 269 7.71 -17.88 -0.87
CA ILE A 269 7.13 -17.07 0.21
C ILE A 269 6.46 -17.93 1.27
N PHE A 270 5.79 -19.03 0.90
CA PHE A 270 4.94 -19.79 1.84
C PHE A 270 5.47 -21.18 2.20
N SER A 271 6.60 -21.64 1.64
CA SER A 271 7.12 -22.96 1.99
C SER A 271 7.77 -22.99 3.37
N ALA A 272 7.83 -24.18 3.95
CA ALA A 272 8.51 -24.38 5.23
C ALA A 272 9.99 -23.98 5.17
N GLU A 273 10.67 -24.17 4.03
CA GLU A 273 12.05 -23.72 3.84
C GLU A 273 12.16 -22.19 3.66
N ALA A 274 11.14 -21.54 3.10
CA ALA A 274 11.12 -20.09 2.95
C ALA A 274 11.06 -19.35 4.30
N LEU A 275 10.25 -19.86 5.23
CA LEU A 275 10.01 -19.26 6.55
C LEU A 275 11.04 -19.63 7.62
N LEU A 276 12.00 -20.51 7.33
CA LEU A 276 13.13 -20.75 8.22
C LEU A 276 14.16 -19.62 8.12
N PRO A 277 14.98 -19.36 9.17
CA PRO A 277 16.06 -18.38 9.09
C PRO A 277 16.95 -18.61 7.87
N GLU A 278 17.34 -17.53 7.18
CA GLU A 278 18.06 -17.53 5.90
C GLU A 278 17.27 -18.12 4.70
N GLY A 279 15.99 -18.42 4.90
CA GLY A 279 15.08 -18.89 3.86
C GLY A 279 14.85 -17.83 2.78
N SER A 280 14.21 -18.24 1.67
CA SER A 280 13.95 -17.34 0.55
C SER A 280 13.14 -16.10 0.96
N LEU A 281 12.20 -16.22 1.89
CA LEU A 281 11.41 -15.09 2.37
C LEU A 281 12.28 -14.02 3.06
N TYR A 282 13.19 -14.43 3.94
CA TYR A 282 14.10 -13.50 4.64
C TYR A 282 15.00 -12.75 3.65
N ASN A 283 15.52 -13.44 2.64
CA ASN A 283 16.30 -12.80 1.57
C ASN A 283 15.47 -11.79 0.78
N ILE A 284 14.22 -12.12 0.44
CA ILE A 284 13.31 -11.23 -0.30
C ILE A 284 12.92 -10.01 0.56
N LEU A 285 12.72 -10.20 1.87
CA LEU A 285 12.49 -9.12 2.83
C LEU A 285 13.69 -8.18 2.90
N GLU A 286 14.92 -8.72 3.00
CA GLU A 286 16.13 -7.91 3.05
C GLU A 286 16.28 -7.04 1.79
N GLU A 287 16.13 -7.62 0.60
CA GLU A 287 16.20 -6.85 -0.65
C GLU A 287 15.04 -5.83 -0.76
N SER A 288 13.85 -6.19 -0.28
CA SER A 288 12.71 -5.26 -0.19
C SER A 288 13.03 -4.05 0.70
N PHE A 289 13.64 -4.27 1.88
CA PHE A 289 14.07 -3.18 2.77
C PHE A 289 15.18 -2.34 2.16
N ARG A 290 16.15 -2.97 1.49
CA ARG A 290 17.24 -2.27 0.81
C ARG A 290 16.70 -1.37 -0.31
N PHE A 291 15.76 -1.86 -1.10
CA PHE A 291 15.10 -1.08 -2.14
C PHE A 291 14.33 0.11 -1.55
N SER A 292 13.50 -0.13 -0.53
CA SER A 292 12.74 0.91 0.18
C SER A 292 13.65 2.01 0.73
N GLY A 293 14.74 1.63 1.43
CA GLY A 293 15.72 2.58 1.96
C GLY A 293 16.40 3.42 0.88
N ASN A 294 16.80 2.80 -0.24
CA ASN A 294 17.38 3.52 -1.38
C ASN A 294 16.38 4.48 -2.04
N LEU A 295 15.11 4.06 -2.19
CA LEU A 295 14.04 4.91 -2.72
C LEU A 295 13.81 6.13 -1.83
N ALA A 296 13.74 5.92 -0.51
CA ALA A 296 13.59 6.99 0.47
C ALA A 296 14.75 8.00 0.41
N GLU A 297 16.00 7.51 0.34
CA GLU A 297 17.17 8.38 0.22
C GLU A 297 17.15 9.22 -1.05
N ARG A 298 16.90 8.59 -2.21
CA ARG A 298 16.79 9.30 -3.51
C ARG A 298 15.66 10.33 -3.49
N LEU A 299 14.51 9.97 -2.95
CA LEU A 299 13.37 10.89 -2.86
C LEU A 299 13.70 12.08 -1.94
N ARG A 300 14.31 11.84 -0.78
CA ARG A 300 14.74 12.91 0.14
C ARG A 300 15.69 13.89 -0.55
N GLU A 301 16.71 13.38 -1.24
CA GLU A 301 17.67 14.24 -1.95
C GLU A 301 16.99 15.10 -3.02
N ARG A 302 16.09 14.51 -3.82
CA ARG A 302 15.31 15.26 -4.82
C ARG A 302 14.37 16.27 -4.17
N ILE A 303 13.76 15.95 -3.04
CA ILE A 303 12.89 16.89 -2.35
C ILE A 303 13.67 18.13 -1.92
N TYR A 304 14.89 17.95 -1.41
CA TYR A 304 15.67 19.06 -0.84
C TYR A 304 16.32 19.90 -1.94
N ASN A 305 16.81 19.25 -2.99
CA ASN A 305 17.62 19.93 -4.01
C ASN A 305 16.77 20.46 -5.17
N GLU A 306 15.64 19.81 -5.47
CA GLU A 306 14.85 20.12 -6.67
C GLU A 306 13.44 20.60 -6.32
N VAL A 307 12.71 19.85 -5.49
CA VAL A 307 11.27 20.11 -5.24
C VAL A 307 11.04 21.37 -4.41
N VAL A 308 11.65 21.44 -3.22
CA VAL A 308 11.43 22.55 -2.29
C VAL A 308 11.97 23.87 -2.87
N PRO A 309 13.19 23.93 -3.44
CA PRO A 309 13.67 25.15 -4.08
C PRO A 309 12.77 25.63 -5.22
N ALA A 310 12.32 24.72 -6.10
CA ALA A 310 11.43 25.08 -7.20
C ALA A 310 10.07 25.58 -6.71
N LEU A 311 9.46 24.90 -5.72
CA LEU A 311 8.21 25.33 -5.08
C LEU A 311 8.33 26.72 -4.47
N VAL A 312 9.36 26.95 -3.66
CA VAL A 312 9.57 28.23 -2.98
C VAL A 312 9.81 29.33 -4.00
N LYS A 313 10.65 29.13 -5.03
CA LYS A 313 10.87 30.11 -6.09
C LYS A 313 9.56 30.45 -6.83
N GLY A 314 8.73 29.45 -7.12
CA GLY A 314 7.41 29.65 -7.73
C GLY A 314 6.48 30.49 -6.86
N ILE A 315 6.40 30.17 -5.55
CA ILE A 315 5.54 30.90 -4.61
C ILE A 315 6.05 32.33 -4.40
N VAL A 316 7.37 32.54 -4.28
CA VAL A 316 7.99 33.87 -4.20
C VAL A 316 7.60 34.73 -5.40
N ALA A 317 7.67 34.17 -6.61
CA ALA A 317 7.32 34.86 -7.85
C ALA A 317 5.82 35.19 -7.92
N ALA A 318 4.96 34.26 -7.49
CA ALA A 318 3.51 34.44 -7.53
C ALA A 318 2.99 35.39 -6.43
N ARG A 319 3.64 35.44 -5.26
CA ARG A 319 3.24 36.31 -4.14
C ARG A 319 3.80 37.73 -4.23
N GLY A 320 4.97 37.91 -4.84
CA GLY A 320 5.66 39.21 -4.86
C GLY A 320 6.10 39.67 -3.46
N ILE A 321 6.79 38.81 -2.73
CA ILE A 321 7.13 38.99 -1.31
C ILE A 321 8.11 40.15 -1.04
N ASP A 322 8.10 40.65 0.18
CA ASP A 322 9.15 41.51 0.71
C ASP A 322 10.36 40.66 1.13
N ARG A 323 11.41 40.68 0.30
CA ARG A 323 12.65 39.91 0.50
C ARG A 323 13.53 40.44 1.63
N GLU A 324 13.21 41.58 2.24
CA GLU A 324 13.92 42.09 3.41
C GLU A 324 13.22 41.70 4.72
N ASN A 325 11.95 41.27 4.66
CA ASN A 325 11.16 40.90 5.83
C ASN A 325 11.31 39.41 6.18
N PRO A 326 11.99 39.05 7.30
CA PRO A 326 12.18 37.66 7.69
C PRO A 326 10.87 36.88 7.94
N GLN A 327 9.80 37.57 8.34
CA GLN A 327 8.50 36.93 8.55
C GLN A 327 7.84 36.54 7.23
N ASP A 328 7.95 37.37 6.19
CA ASP A 328 7.36 37.06 4.88
C ASP A 328 8.14 35.93 4.17
N ILE A 329 9.47 35.92 4.34
CA ILE A 329 10.34 34.82 3.92
C ILE A 329 9.92 33.52 4.63
N ARG A 330 9.86 33.51 5.97
CA ARG A 330 9.45 32.32 6.72
C ARG A 330 8.05 31.84 6.34
N PHE A 331 7.10 32.75 6.22
CA PHE A 331 5.73 32.43 5.81
C PHE A 331 5.68 31.80 4.40
N THR A 332 6.51 32.29 3.47
CA THR A 332 6.65 31.70 2.13
C THR A 332 7.21 30.28 2.18
N TYR A 333 8.18 30.03 3.06
CA TYR A 333 8.72 28.70 3.25
C TYR A 333 7.66 27.72 3.78
N GLU A 334 6.91 28.15 4.80
CA GLU A 334 5.82 27.36 5.38
C GLU A 334 4.70 27.07 4.34
N MET A 335 4.44 28.00 3.42
CA MET A 335 3.57 27.76 2.25
C MET A 335 4.13 26.67 1.33
N GLY A 336 5.43 26.73 0.99
CA GLY A 336 6.09 25.71 0.17
C GLY A 336 6.05 24.32 0.81
N LEU A 337 6.32 24.24 2.11
CA LEU A 337 6.20 23.00 2.89
C LEU A 337 4.76 22.48 2.92
N THR A 338 3.78 23.37 3.08
CA THR A 338 2.36 22.98 3.08
C THR A 338 1.96 22.37 1.74
N VAL A 339 2.39 22.95 0.60
CA VAL A 339 2.15 22.36 -0.73
C VAL A 339 2.81 21.00 -0.86
N LEU A 340 4.08 20.87 -0.46
CA LEU A 340 4.79 19.59 -0.46
C LEU A 340 4.06 18.52 0.37
N PHE A 341 3.63 18.87 1.58
CA PHE A 341 2.95 17.92 2.48
C PHE A 341 1.57 17.52 1.98
N ARG A 342 0.82 18.44 1.34
CA ARG A 342 -0.43 18.10 0.66
C ARG A 342 -0.21 17.08 -0.47
N LEU A 343 0.86 17.28 -1.26
CA LEU A 343 1.23 16.35 -2.33
C LEU A 343 1.64 14.98 -1.80
N LEU A 344 2.54 14.96 -0.80
CA LEU A 344 3.01 13.71 -0.17
C LEU A 344 1.87 12.95 0.50
N PHE A 345 0.98 13.65 1.23
CA PHE A 345 -0.18 13.04 1.88
C PHE A 345 -1.09 12.36 0.85
N ILE A 346 -1.44 13.06 -0.25
CA ILE A 346 -2.30 12.47 -1.29
C ILE A 346 -1.60 11.30 -1.97
N ALA A 347 -0.32 11.44 -2.34
CA ALA A 347 0.42 10.36 -3.00
C ALA A 347 0.47 9.09 -2.13
N TYR A 348 0.75 9.27 -0.83
CA TYR A 348 0.75 8.18 0.14
C TYR A 348 -0.65 7.59 0.34
N ALA A 349 -1.67 8.44 0.52
CA ALA A 349 -3.04 8.00 0.73
C ALA A 349 -3.62 7.24 -0.47
N GLU A 350 -3.27 7.63 -1.70
CA GLU A 350 -3.63 6.90 -2.91
C GLU A 350 -2.96 5.52 -2.97
N ASP A 351 -1.64 5.44 -2.71
CA ASP A 351 -0.90 4.18 -2.76
C ASP A 351 -1.23 3.23 -1.59
N GLN A 352 -1.78 3.75 -0.49
CA GLN A 352 -2.27 3.00 0.67
C GLN A 352 -3.76 2.63 0.58
N ASP A 353 -4.44 2.97 -0.51
CA ASP A 353 -5.89 2.77 -0.68
C ASP A 353 -6.75 3.49 0.39
N LEU A 354 -6.20 4.54 1.01
CA LEU A 354 -6.90 5.48 1.87
C LEU A 354 -7.71 6.50 1.07
N LEU A 355 -7.44 6.64 -0.23
CA LEU A 355 -8.27 7.36 -1.18
C LEU A 355 -8.80 6.38 -2.24
N PRO A 356 -9.96 6.66 -2.88
CA PRO A 356 -10.70 5.69 -3.69
C PRO A 356 -10.09 5.45 -5.09
N TYR A 357 -8.77 5.26 -5.16
CA TYR A 357 -8.01 5.00 -6.38
C TYR A 357 -8.46 3.71 -7.08
N ARG A 358 -8.62 2.61 -6.33
CA ARG A 358 -9.05 1.32 -6.88
C ARG A 358 -10.56 1.22 -7.05
N SER A 359 -11.34 1.84 -6.17
CA SER A 359 -12.80 1.65 -6.09
C SER A 359 -13.60 2.66 -6.92
N ASN A 360 -13.04 3.81 -7.29
CA ASN A 360 -13.74 4.86 -8.03
C ASN A 360 -12.97 5.33 -9.28
N ASP A 361 -13.54 5.09 -10.46
CA ASP A 361 -12.98 5.47 -11.75
C ASP A 361 -12.86 7.00 -11.94
N SER A 362 -13.84 7.76 -11.47
CA SER A 362 -13.86 9.23 -11.56
C SER A 362 -12.72 9.84 -10.76
N TYR A 363 -12.44 9.30 -9.56
CA TYR A 363 -11.27 9.69 -8.77
C TYR A 363 -9.98 9.25 -9.46
N ARG A 364 -9.88 7.98 -9.87
CA ARG A 364 -8.67 7.42 -10.47
C ARG A 364 -8.19 8.23 -11.68
N THR A 365 -9.09 8.71 -12.52
CA THR A 365 -8.74 9.54 -13.70
C THR A 365 -8.16 10.92 -13.36
N ARG A 366 -8.33 11.40 -12.12
CA ARG A 366 -7.85 12.71 -11.64
C ARG A 366 -6.79 12.60 -10.55
N SER A 367 -6.51 11.38 -10.09
CA SER A 367 -5.54 11.07 -9.03
C SER A 367 -4.13 11.57 -9.34
N LEU A 368 -3.35 11.80 -8.28
CA LEU A 368 -1.94 12.16 -8.41
C LEU A 368 -1.13 11.00 -9.01
N LYS A 369 -1.51 9.75 -8.74
CA LYS A 369 -0.93 8.56 -9.39
C LYS A 369 -1.18 8.55 -10.90
N LYS A 370 -2.36 8.96 -11.36
CA LYS A 370 -2.66 9.10 -12.80
C LYS A 370 -1.83 10.22 -13.41
N LYS A 371 -1.69 11.35 -12.71
CA LYS A 371 -0.78 12.44 -13.11
C LYS A 371 0.66 11.95 -13.24
N ALA A 372 1.16 11.16 -12.28
CA ALA A 372 2.49 10.57 -12.36
C ALA A 372 2.67 9.73 -13.63
N GLN A 373 1.70 8.86 -13.95
CA GLN A 373 1.73 8.05 -15.18
C GLN A 373 1.75 8.89 -16.47
N GLU A 374 1.04 10.02 -16.49
CA GLU A 374 1.05 10.96 -17.61
C GLU A 374 2.42 11.64 -17.75
N LEU A 375 2.94 12.18 -16.65
CA LEU A 375 4.24 12.85 -16.63
C LEU A 375 5.39 11.88 -16.94
N SER A 376 5.32 10.62 -16.50
CA SER A 376 6.31 9.59 -16.88
C SER A 376 6.37 9.40 -18.39
N LYS A 377 5.21 9.41 -19.08
CA LYS A 377 5.18 9.33 -20.56
C LYS A 377 5.76 10.59 -21.18
N PHE A 378 5.40 11.77 -20.66
CA PHE A 378 5.93 13.04 -21.17
C PHE A 378 7.45 13.11 -21.04
N VAL A 379 8.02 12.66 -19.92
CA VAL A 379 9.47 12.55 -19.75
C VAL A 379 10.05 11.54 -20.75
N ALA A 380 9.45 10.36 -20.91
CA ALA A 380 9.95 9.33 -21.82
C ALA A 380 9.89 9.74 -23.31
N THR A 381 8.95 10.61 -23.69
CA THR A 381 8.78 11.11 -25.06
C THR A 381 9.22 12.56 -25.24
N GLU A 382 9.96 13.11 -24.28
CA GLU A 382 10.51 14.49 -24.30
C GLU A 382 9.47 15.57 -24.64
N VAL A 383 8.27 15.46 -24.09
CA VAL A 383 7.20 16.46 -24.29
C VAL A 383 7.52 17.73 -23.52
N GLU A 384 7.48 18.86 -24.23
CA GLU A 384 7.65 20.20 -23.67
C GLU A 384 6.55 20.53 -22.64
N ILE A 385 6.92 21.31 -21.61
CA ILE A 385 5.99 21.76 -20.58
C ILE A 385 5.02 22.77 -21.20
N ALA A 386 3.72 22.50 -21.08
CA ALA A 386 2.69 23.38 -21.61
C ALA A 386 2.58 24.67 -20.78
N HIS A 387 2.37 25.81 -21.43
CA HIS A 387 2.05 27.07 -20.74
C HIS A 387 0.73 26.99 -19.97
N GLY A 388 0.53 27.89 -19.00
CA GLY A 388 -0.68 27.98 -18.19
C GLY A 388 -0.47 27.44 -16.77
N ASN A 389 -1.53 26.97 -16.12
CA ASN A 389 -1.54 26.59 -14.71
C ASN A 389 -2.35 25.30 -14.43
N SER A 390 -2.65 24.51 -15.47
CA SER A 390 -3.51 23.32 -15.39
C SER A 390 -3.04 22.32 -14.33
N HIS A 391 -1.73 22.11 -14.17
CA HIS A 391 -1.21 21.20 -13.15
C HIS A 391 -1.53 21.66 -11.72
N TRP A 392 -1.48 22.96 -11.47
CA TRP A 392 -1.84 23.54 -10.19
C TRP A 392 -3.34 23.43 -9.92
N GLU A 393 -4.17 23.72 -10.93
CA GLU A 393 -5.64 23.64 -10.83
C GLU A 393 -6.12 22.21 -10.54
N GLU A 394 -5.60 21.22 -11.28
CA GLU A 394 -5.94 19.81 -11.09
C GLU A 394 -5.54 19.31 -9.70
N THR A 395 -4.35 19.70 -9.22
CA THR A 395 -3.87 19.32 -7.89
C THR A 395 -4.65 20.03 -6.78
N SER A 396 -5.00 21.30 -6.98
CA SER A 396 -5.84 22.06 -6.05
C SER A 396 -7.24 21.48 -5.92
N ALA A 397 -7.79 20.92 -7.00
CA ALA A 397 -9.07 20.21 -6.96
C ALA A 397 -9.02 18.93 -6.09
N LEU A 398 -7.87 18.24 -6.07
CA LEU A 398 -7.64 17.12 -5.14
C LEU A 398 -7.60 17.61 -3.70
N TRP A 399 -6.85 18.70 -3.41
CA TRP A 399 -6.80 19.29 -2.06
C TRP A 399 -8.19 19.68 -1.55
N HIS A 400 -8.98 20.32 -2.40
CA HIS A 400 -10.34 20.72 -2.07
C HIS A 400 -11.26 19.52 -1.81
N SER A 401 -11.12 18.47 -2.61
CA SER A 401 -11.90 17.23 -2.46
C SER A 401 -11.54 16.49 -1.19
N VAL A 402 -10.26 16.48 -0.79
CA VAL A 402 -9.81 15.90 0.48
C VAL A 402 -10.32 16.73 1.66
N ALA A 403 -10.24 18.07 1.61
CA ALA A 403 -10.69 18.95 2.69
C ALA A 403 -12.20 18.85 2.96
N ASN A 404 -13.01 18.91 1.89
CA ASN A 404 -14.46 19.09 2.02
C ASN A 404 -15.26 17.81 1.72
N GLY A 405 -14.57 16.77 1.23
CA GLY A 405 -15.21 15.60 0.64
C GLY A 405 -15.67 15.86 -0.81
N ASN A 406 -15.82 14.79 -1.57
CA ASN A 406 -16.33 14.81 -2.93
C ASN A 406 -17.13 13.52 -3.21
N PRO A 407 -18.47 13.57 -3.17
CA PRO A 407 -19.31 12.40 -3.37
C PRO A 407 -19.18 11.76 -4.76
N GLU A 408 -18.92 12.54 -5.81
CA GLU A 408 -18.73 12.02 -7.17
C GLU A 408 -17.47 11.17 -7.26
N TRP A 409 -16.42 11.60 -6.55
CA TRP A 409 -15.14 10.90 -6.51
C TRP A 409 -15.08 9.85 -5.39
N GLY A 410 -16.10 9.76 -4.53
CA GLY A 410 -16.09 8.86 -3.37
C GLY A 410 -15.09 9.27 -2.27
N VAL A 411 -14.66 10.53 -2.27
CA VAL A 411 -13.67 11.03 -1.29
C VAL A 411 -14.43 11.51 -0.05
N PRO A 412 -14.21 10.94 1.15
CA PRO A 412 -14.77 11.50 2.38
C PRO A 412 -14.04 12.80 2.74
N ALA A 413 -14.64 13.61 3.61
CA ALA A 413 -14.00 14.83 4.09
C ALA A 413 -12.94 14.45 5.13
N TYR A 414 -11.68 14.68 4.82
CA TYR A 414 -10.58 14.55 5.76
C TYR A 414 -10.42 15.91 6.44
N ASN A 415 -11.00 16.03 7.64
CA ASN A 415 -10.75 17.18 8.51
C ASN A 415 -9.23 17.30 8.79
N GLY A 416 -8.79 18.51 9.13
CA GLY A 416 -7.39 18.76 9.51
C GLY A 416 -6.86 20.05 8.93
N GLY A 417 -6.01 20.74 9.70
CA GLY A 417 -5.47 22.06 9.30
C GLY A 417 -4.65 22.05 8.00
N LEU A 418 -4.14 20.90 7.57
CA LEU A 418 -3.27 20.79 6.39
C LEU A 418 -3.96 21.22 5.09
N PHE A 419 -5.20 20.77 4.86
CA PHE A 419 -5.95 21.07 3.63
C PHE A 419 -6.94 22.23 3.80
N SER A 420 -7.07 22.78 5.02
CA SER A 420 -7.97 23.89 5.28
C SER A 420 -7.58 25.15 4.50
N SER A 421 -8.59 25.85 4.00
CA SER A 421 -8.48 27.22 3.47
C SER A 421 -9.12 28.25 4.39
N ASP A 422 -9.61 27.83 5.56
CA ASP A 422 -10.18 28.73 6.56
C ASP A 422 -9.05 29.49 7.27
N PRO A 423 -9.03 30.84 7.23
CA PRO A 423 -7.98 31.64 7.86
C PRO A 423 -7.90 31.49 9.40
N GLU A 424 -8.99 31.09 10.06
CA GLU A 424 -9.01 30.81 11.50
C GLU A 424 -8.33 29.48 11.84
N ILE A 425 -8.33 28.53 10.89
CA ILE A 425 -7.68 27.22 11.03
C ILE A 425 -6.24 27.26 10.50
N SER A 426 -6.03 27.88 9.34
CA SER A 426 -4.76 27.93 8.62
C SER A 426 -4.63 29.19 7.76
N LYS A 427 -3.89 30.17 8.26
CA LYS A 427 -3.53 31.39 7.51
C LYS A 427 -2.77 31.06 6.22
N ILE A 428 -1.86 30.08 6.30
CA ILE A 428 -1.09 29.58 5.15
C ILE A 428 -2.02 28.99 4.10
N GLY A 429 -2.98 28.16 4.55
CA GLY A 429 -3.95 27.53 3.66
C GLY A 429 -4.86 28.53 2.95
N ALA A 430 -5.28 29.59 3.65
CA ALA A 430 -6.06 30.69 3.08
C ALA A 430 -5.28 31.46 2.00
N GLU A 431 -4.00 31.76 2.22
CA GLU A 431 -3.13 32.39 1.22
C GLU A 431 -2.88 31.48 0.01
N LEU A 432 -2.65 30.19 0.24
CA LEU A 432 -2.48 29.20 -0.84
C LEU A 432 -3.73 29.08 -1.72
N ALA A 433 -4.93 29.25 -1.16
CA ALA A 433 -6.18 29.16 -1.92
C ALA A 433 -6.33 30.28 -2.96
N ASN A 434 -5.62 31.41 -2.79
CA ASN A 434 -5.61 32.54 -3.73
C ASN A 434 -4.42 32.50 -4.71
N LEU A 435 -3.53 31.50 -4.57
CA LEU A 435 -2.32 31.39 -5.37
C LEU A 435 -2.55 30.49 -6.59
N SER A 436 -1.85 30.77 -7.69
CA SER A 436 -1.74 29.88 -8.84
C SER A 436 -0.30 29.83 -9.33
N LEU A 437 0.24 28.61 -9.47
CA LEU A 437 1.58 28.42 -10.01
C LEU A 437 1.53 28.07 -11.51
N PRO A 438 2.43 28.64 -12.32
CA PRO A 438 2.53 28.30 -13.73
C PRO A 438 3.12 26.89 -13.90
N ASN A 439 2.74 26.21 -14.98
CA ASN A 439 3.12 24.84 -15.30
C ASN A 439 4.65 24.70 -15.44
N GLU A 440 5.35 25.70 -15.96
CA GLU A 440 6.81 25.75 -16.10
C GLU A 440 7.53 25.57 -14.75
N CYS A 441 6.89 25.99 -13.66
CA CYS A 441 7.37 25.77 -12.31
C CYS A 441 6.80 24.48 -11.72
N PHE A 442 5.48 24.31 -11.78
CA PHE A 442 4.81 23.26 -11.01
C PHE A 442 4.93 21.87 -11.64
N GLU A 443 5.03 21.76 -12.96
CA GLU A 443 5.30 20.47 -13.61
C GLU A 443 6.70 19.96 -13.27
N ALA A 444 7.70 20.84 -13.20
CA ALA A 444 9.05 20.48 -12.77
C ALA A 444 9.04 19.90 -11.34
N VAL A 445 8.29 20.54 -10.44
CA VAL A 445 8.05 20.04 -9.08
C VAL A 445 7.42 18.65 -9.10
N LEU A 446 6.33 18.47 -9.87
CA LEU A 446 5.64 17.18 -9.94
C LEU A 446 6.57 16.10 -10.52
N ARG A 447 7.23 16.34 -11.66
CA ARG A 447 8.20 15.39 -12.25
C ARG A 447 9.29 14.99 -11.24
N GLN A 448 9.74 15.94 -10.40
CA GLN A 448 10.75 15.65 -9.38
C GLN A 448 10.21 14.90 -8.16
N LEU A 449 8.94 15.05 -7.84
CA LEU A 449 8.32 14.44 -6.66
C LEU A 449 7.72 13.06 -6.94
N ILE A 450 6.94 12.93 -8.03
CA ILE A 450 6.06 11.76 -8.26
C ILE A 450 6.51 10.85 -9.41
N VAL A 451 7.56 11.22 -10.14
CA VAL A 451 8.17 10.39 -11.21
C VAL A 451 9.60 10.05 -10.82
N ILE A 452 10.01 8.80 -10.99
CA ILE A 452 11.37 8.32 -10.76
C ILE A 452 11.83 7.44 -11.92
N GLU A 453 13.13 7.48 -12.21
CA GLU A 453 13.75 6.55 -13.14
C GLU A 453 13.93 5.19 -12.46
N THR A 454 13.34 4.15 -13.05
CA THR A 454 13.51 2.77 -12.60
C THR A 454 14.95 2.30 -12.85
N PRO A 455 15.40 1.21 -12.19
CA PRO A 455 16.72 0.64 -12.45
C PRO A 455 16.99 0.31 -13.93
N GLU A 456 15.93 0.08 -14.72
CA GLU A 456 15.98 -0.17 -16.16
C GLU A 456 16.13 1.11 -17.01
N GLY A 457 16.23 2.29 -16.39
CA GLY A 457 16.35 3.57 -17.08
C GLY A 457 15.03 4.12 -17.63
N VAL A 458 13.89 3.60 -17.17
CA VAL A 458 12.57 4.01 -17.66
C VAL A 458 11.89 4.91 -16.63
N PRO A 459 11.34 6.09 -17.02
CA PRO A 459 10.55 6.91 -16.11
C PRO A 459 9.26 6.19 -15.70
N GLY A 460 9.00 6.11 -14.40
CA GLY A 460 7.79 5.53 -13.83
C GLY A 460 7.30 6.29 -12.60
N PRO A 461 6.06 6.05 -12.15
CA PRO A 461 5.56 6.61 -10.91
C PRO A 461 6.38 6.15 -9.69
N VAL A 462 6.57 7.04 -8.72
CA VAL A 462 7.09 6.66 -7.39
C VAL A 462 6.05 5.75 -6.70
N ASP A 463 6.53 4.72 -6.01
CA ASP A 463 5.72 3.85 -5.13
C ASP A 463 5.84 4.32 -3.69
N PHE A 464 4.92 5.17 -3.25
CA PHE A 464 4.93 5.75 -1.91
C PHE A 464 4.51 4.73 -0.84
N ARG A 465 3.90 3.60 -1.22
CA ARG A 465 3.61 2.50 -0.29
C ARG A 465 4.85 1.74 0.15
N SER A 466 5.92 1.80 -0.63
CA SER A 466 7.23 1.26 -0.23
C SER A 466 7.99 2.19 0.72
N LEU A 467 7.49 3.38 1.02
CA LEU A 467 8.08 4.31 1.98
C LEU A 467 7.39 4.16 3.34
N GLY A 468 8.10 3.68 4.34
CA GLY A 468 7.58 3.57 5.70
C GLY A 468 7.44 4.94 6.38
N VAL A 469 6.67 4.97 7.46
CA VAL A 469 6.42 6.20 8.24
C VAL A 469 7.72 6.78 8.80
N ARG A 470 8.68 5.91 9.15
CA ARG A 470 10.02 6.33 9.61
C ARG A 470 10.80 7.06 8.53
N GLU A 471 10.82 6.52 7.32
CA GLU A 471 11.51 7.08 6.16
C GLU A 471 10.92 8.46 5.82
N PHE A 472 9.59 8.58 5.83
CA PHE A 472 8.89 9.85 5.74
C PHE A 472 9.32 10.81 6.86
N GLY A 473 9.35 10.35 8.10
CA GLY A 473 9.81 11.12 9.25
C GLY A 473 11.17 11.78 9.01
N THR A 474 12.13 11.07 8.40
CA THR A 474 13.44 11.66 8.10
C THR A 474 13.40 12.78 7.05
N ILE A 475 12.44 12.74 6.12
CA ILE A 475 12.19 13.82 5.15
C ILE A 475 11.58 15.02 5.87
N TYR A 476 10.58 14.82 6.73
CA TYR A 476 9.97 15.89 7.53
C TYR A 476 11.00 16.59 8.41
N GLU A 477 11.83 15.81 9.11
CA GLU A 477 12.82 16.32 10.05
C GLU A 477 13.83 17.24 9.36
N GLY A 478 14.45 16.78 8.27
CA GLY A 478 15.47 17.61 7.63
C GLY A 478 14.89 18.86 6.97
N LEU A 479 13.63 18.85 6.53
CA LEU A 479 12.96 20.07 6.04
C LEU A 479 12.68 21.06 7.16
N LEU A 480 12.23 20.59 8.33
CA LEU A 480 12.01 21.47 9.48
C LEU A 480 13.32 22.05 10.05
N GLU A 481 14.47 21.42 9.76
CA GLU A 481 15.81 21.94 10.06
C GLU A 481 16.32 22.95 9.02
N SER A 482 15.64 23.11 7.88
CA SER A 482 16.03 24.03 6.82
C SER A 482 15.32 25.38 6.95
N GLU A 483 15.97 26.43 6.47
CA GLU A 483 15.36 27.75 6.26
C GLU A 483 15.63 28.21 4.83
N ILE A 484 14.87 29.18 4.35
CA ILE A 484 15.18 29.84 3.08
C ILE A 484 15.84 31.20 3.38
N ALA A 485 16.83 31.55 2.56
CA ALA A 485 17.54 32.81 2.65
C ALA A 485 17.58 33.50 1.29
N VAL A 486 17.82 34.81 1.30
CA VAL A 486 18.04 35.61 0.09
C VAL A 486 19.55 35.71 -0.15
N ALA A 487 19.99 35.40 -1.36
CA ALA A 487 21.39 35.46 -1.73
C ALA A 487 21.88 36.91 -1.74
N THR A 488 22.96 37.19 -1.00
CA THR A 488 23.59 38.53 -0.93
C THR A 488 24.68 38.73 -1.99
N SER A 489 24.99 37.68 -2.75
CA SER A 489 25.92 37.68 -3.87
C SER A 489 25.55 36.51 -4.78
N ASP A 490 26.15 36.43 -5.96
CA ASP A 490 26.09 35.23 -6.80
C ASP A 490 26.70 34.02 -6.06
N LEU A 491 25.99 32.89 -6.05
CA LEU A 491 26.36 31.66 -5.35
C LEU A 491 26.45 30.47 -6.33
N GLU A 492 27.40 29.59 -6.05
CA GLU A 492 27.56 28.27 -6.65
C GLU A 492 27.33 27.16 -5.59
N ILE A 493 26.84 26.00 -6.03
CA ILE A 493 26.64 24.83 -5.17
C ILE A 493 27.86 23.93 -5.28
N LYS A 494 28.54 23.70 -4.16
CA LYS A 494 29.67 22.76 -4.08
C LYS A 494 29.32 21.52 -3.26
N GLU A 495 29.66 20.35 -3.82
CA GLU A 495 29.64 19.09 -3.07
C GLU A 495 30.81 19.06 -2.08
N GLN A 496 30.50 18.92 -0.79
CA GLN A 496 31.48 18.68 0.27
C GLN A 496 31.23 17.32 0.92
N LYS A 497 32.31 16.62 1.27
CA LYS A 497 32.24 15.38 2.07
C LYS A 497 32.46 15.71 3.53
N LYS A 498 31.43 15.51 4.37
CA LYS A 498 31.51 15.67 5.82
C LYS A 498 31.14 14.36 6.51
N LYS A 499 32.09 13.78 7.26
CA LYS A 499 31.93 12.50 7.95
C LYS A 499 31.42 11.36 7.04
N GLY A 500 31.89 11.31 5.79
CA GLY A 500 31.50 10.28 4.82
C GLY A 500 30.14 10.48 4.14
N LYS A 501 29.38 11.53 4.49
CA LYS A 501 28.15 11.92 3.78
C LYS A 501 28.44 13.07 2.81
N LYS A 502 27.76 13.04 1.66
CA LYS A 502 27.73 14.15 0.71
C LYS A 502 26.82 15.25 1.25
N GLU A 503 27.29 16.49 1.26
CA GLU A 503 26.54 17.67 1.65
C GLU A 503 26.76 18.74 0.58
N PHE A 504 25.68 19.36 0.11
CA PHE A 504 25.75 20.46 -0.84
C PHE A 504 25.74 21.78 -0.06
N VAL A 505 26.70 22.66 -0.34
CA VAL A 505 26.79 23.97 0.30
C VAL A 505 26.86 25.09 -0.74
N TYR A 506 26.19 26.19 -0.43
CA TYR A 506 26.25 27.40 -1.22
C TYR A 506 27.50 28.20 -0.83
N VAL A 507 28.31 28.54 -1.82
CA VAL A 507 29.48 29.43 -1.64
C VAL A 507 29.45 30.53 -2.70
N PRO A 508 30.11 31.68 -2.48
CA PRO A 508 30.20 32.73 -3.50
C PRO A 508 30.79 32.18 -4.81
N ALA A 509 30.12 32.46 -5.94
CA ALA A 509 30.55 32.02 -7.26
C ALA A 509 31.88 32.67 -7.68
N GLY A 510 32.73 31.94 -8.41
CA GLY A 510 33.97 32.47 -8.95
C GLY A 510 33.74 33.51 -10.05
N GLU A 511 34.69 34.44 -10.23
CA GLU A 511 34.62 35.43 -11.31
C GLU A 511 34.55 34.74 -12.69
N GLY A 512 33.44 34.95 -13.41
CA GLY A 512 33.21 34.41 -14.75
C GLY A 512 32.52 33.04 -14.81
N GLU A 513 32.17 32.46 -13.65
CA GLU A 513 31.34 31.25 -13.58
C GLU A 513 29.84 31.61 -13.67
N ILE A 514 29.02 30.68 -14.17
CA ILE A 514 27.57 30.85 -14.21
C ILE A 514 27.04 30.46 -12.82
N PRO A 515 26.42 31.38 -12.04
CA PRO A 515 25.96 31.06 -10.71
C PRO A 515 24.72 30.18 -10.73
N ASP A 516 24.62 29.25 -9.76
CA ASP A 516 23.44 28.42 -9.52
C ASP A 516 22.31 29.23 -8.85
N VAL A 517 22.67 30.24 -8.06
CA VAL A 517 21.74 31.17 -7.41
C VAL A 517 22.30 32.58 -7.59
N LYS A 518 21.53 33.45 -8.25
CA LYS A 518 21.94 34.85 -8.45
C LYS A 518 21.71 35.69 -7.20
N GLU A 519 22.47 36.79 -7.09
CA GLU A 519 22.21 37.81 -6.08
C GLU A 519 20.73 38.23 -6.08
N GLY A 520 20.12 38.25 -4.89
CA GLY A 520 18.72 38.57 -4.68
C GLY A 520 17.74 37.41 -4.85
N GLU A 521 18.18 36.23 -5.32
CA GLU A 521 17.33 35.03 -5.38
C GLU A 521 17.20 34.34 -4.02
N VAL A 522 16.06 33.67 -3.82
CA VAL A 522 15.80 32.85 -2.64
C VAL A 522 16.36 31.44 -2.86
N TYR A 523 17.03 30.90 -1.85
CA TYR A 523 17.59 29.55 -1.87
C TYR A 523 17.38 28.85 -0.51
N LEU A 524 17.40 27.51 -0.52
CA LEU A 524 17.29 26.70 0.68
C LEU A 524 18.65 26.64 1.38
N HIS A 525 18.74 27.08 2.61
CA HIS A 525 19.96 27.03 3.41
C HIS A 525 19.81 26.04 4.56
N ASN A 526 20.68 25.03 4.59
CA ASN A 526 20.78 24.11 5.72
C ASN A 526 21.75 24.72 6.75
N PHE A 527 21.22 25.32 7.81
CA PHE A 527 22.05 25.73 8.94
C PHE A 527 22.57 24.47 9.66
N SER A 528 23.73 23.95 9.25
CA SER A 528 24.42 22.89 10.01
C SER A 528 24.77 23.29 11.46
N GLY A 529 24.57 24.58 11.82
CA GLY A 529 24.67 25.13 13.17
C GLY A 529 23.36 25.33 13.95
N ALA A 530 22.18 25.32 13.31
CA ALA A 530 20.89 25.54 13.99
C ALA A 530 20.50 24.40 14.94
N ARG A 531 21.04 23.19 14.71
CA ARG A 531 20.90 22.03 15.61
C ARG A 531 21.25 22.34 17.07
N LYS A 532 22.23 23.23 17.31
CA LYS A 532 22.63 23.60 18.68
C LYS A 532 21.70 24.63 19.34
N SER A 533 20.99 25.44 18.56
CA SER A 533 20.15 26.53 19.08
C SER A 533 18.70 26.13 19.29
N THR A 534 18.16 25.20 18.48
CA THR A 534 16.76 24.73 18.62
C THR A 534 16.63 23.47 19.47
N GLY A 535 17.73 22.74 19.71
CA GLY A 535 17.70 21.46 20.42
C GLY A 535 17.00 20.34 19.63
N SER A 536 16.74 20.55 18.34
CA SER A 536 16.13 19.59 17.42
C SER A 536 17.09 18.44 17.10
N PHE A 537 17.36 17.59 18.08
CA PHE A 537 18.09 16.35 17.90
C PHE A 537 17.13 15.18 17.97
N TYR A 538 17.13 14.38 16.91
CA TYR A 538 16.35 13.17 16.82
C TYR A 538 16.78 12.11 17.84
N THR A 539 15.79 11.42 18.41
CA THR A 539 15.97 10.23 19.21
C THR A 539 16.17 9.02 18.29
N LYS A 540 17.41 8.52 18.17
CA LYS A 540 17.74 7.36 17.32
C LYS A 540 16.80 6.16 17.57
N PRO A 541 16.56 5.26 16.58
CA PRO A 541 15.60 4.17 16.73
C PRO A 541 15.87 3.31 17.97
N PHE A 542 17.13 2.96 18.22
CA PHE A 542 17.50 2.20 19.42
C PHE A 542 17.13 2.93 20.72
N ALA A 543 17.16 4.26 20.73
CA ALA A 543 16.81 5.06 21.91
C ALA A 543 15.29 5.18 22.05
N VAL A 544 14.54 5.26 20.94
CA VAL A 544 13.07 5.19 20.95
C VAL A 544 12.63 3.83 21.47
N GLU A 545 13.12 2.73 20.89
CA GLU A 545 12.83 1.36 21.34
C GLU A 545 13.17 1.20 22.83
N HIS A 546 14.35 1.65 23.25
CA HIS A 546 14.73 1.60 24.66
C HIS A 546 13.75 2.39 25.56
N LEU A 547 13.32 3.60 25.15
CA LEU A 547 12.36 4.40 25.91
C LEU A 547 10.99 3.72 26.00
N LEU A 548 10.53 3.11 24.90
CA LEU A 548 9.29 2.33 24.89
C LEU A 548 9.41 1.13 25.84
N GLU A 549 10.51 0.38 25.79
CA GLU A 549 10.77 -0.77 26.65
C GLU A 549 10.84 -0.42 28.14
N VAL A 550 11.52 0.67 28.51
CA VAL A 550 11.74 1.00 29.93
C VAL A 550 10.67 1.92 30.53
N SER A 551 9.87 2.60 29.71
CA SER A 551 8.87 3.57 30.18
C SER A 551 7.45 3.15 29.84
N LEU A 552 7.17 2.87 28.56
CA LEU A 552 5.82 2.55 28.11
C LEU A 552 5.38 1.14 28.52
N GLU A 553 6.24 0.14 28.34
CA GLU A 553 5.91 -1.26 28.68
C GLU A 553 5.59 -1.48 30.17
N PRO A 554 6.35 -0.89 31.13
CA PRO A 554 5.97 -0.95 32.55
C PRO A 554 4.65 -0.23 32.82
N ALA A 555 4.44 0.96 32.25
CA ALA A 555 3.20 1.72 32.45
C ALA A 555 1.95 0.97 31.94
N LEU A 556 2.05 0.30 30.80
CA LEU A 556 1.00 -0.58 30.27
C LEU A 556 0.76 -1.79 31.20
N THR A 557 1.84 -2.34 31.78
CA THR A 557 1.73 -3.45 32.73
C THR A 557 1.01 -3.02 34.01
N ASP A 558 1.37 -1.87 34.57
CA ASP A 558 0.69 -1.30 35.74
C ASP A 558 -0.78 -0.98 35.45
N HIS A 559 -1.07 -0.46 34.25
CA HIS A 559 -2.44 -0.23 33.79
C HIS A 559 -3.25 -1.52 33.79
N PHE A 560 -2.75 -2.60 33.19
CA PHE A 560 -3.46 -3.88 33.15
C PHE A 560 -3.60 -4.53 34.52
N ASN A 561 -2.57 -4.48 35.37
CA ASN A 561 -2.66 -4.96 36.75
C ASN A 561 -3.78 -4.25 37.52
N ARG A 562 -3.91 -2.93 37.34
CA ARG A 562 -5.01 -2.15 37.93
C ARG A 562 -6.37 -2.57 37.38
N LEU A 563 -6.48 -2.85 36.08
CA LEU A 563 -7.73 -3.37 35.51
C LEU A 563 -8.09 -4.73 36.12
N ASP A 564 -7.11 -5.63 36.31
CA ASP A 564 -7.31 -6.98 36.87
C ASP A 564 -7.84 -6.99 38.32
N GLU A 565 -7.67 -5.89 39.05
CA GLU A 565 -8.23 -5.69 40.39
C GLU A 565 -9.69 -5.17 40.36
N MET A 566 -10.20 -4.78 39.20
CA MET A 566 -11.54 -4.23 38.99
C MET A 566 -12.51 -5.29 38.47
N ASP A 567 -13.81 -5.08 38.71
CA ASP A 567 -14.84 -5.84 38.01
C ASP A 567 -14.90 -5.47 36.52
N ASP A 568 -15.59 -6.26 35.71
CA ASP A 568 -15.60 -6.07 34.26
C ASP A 568 -16.25 -4.76 33.81
N PHE A 569 -17.14 -4.18 34.62
CA PHE A 569 -17.78 -2.91 34.30
C PHE A 569 -16.78 -1.77 34.48
N ASP A 570 -16.18 -1.68 35.67
CA ASP A 570 -15.19 -0.64 36.01
C ASP A 570 -13.93 -0.77 35.16
N ALA A 571 -13.46 -2.01 34.93
CA ALA A 571 -12.32 -2.28 34.06
C ALA A 571 -12.58 -1.83 32.62
N SER A 572 -13.82 -1.97 32.12
CA SER A 572 -14.17 -1.53 30.77
C SER A 572 -14.12 -0.02 30.60
N GLU A 573 -14.58 0.75 31.61
CA GLU A 573 -14.47 2.22 31.58
C GLU A 573 -13.01 2.67 31.70
N ALA A 574 -12.25 2.03 32.59
CA ALA A 574 -10.85 2.35 32.82
C ALA A 574 -9.91 1.89 31.69
N PHE A 575 -10.33 0.94 30.86
CA PHE A 575 -9.51 0.38 29.77
C PHE A 575 -8.96 1.46 28.84
N PHE A 576 -9.83 2.39 28.41
CA PHE A 576 -9.47 3.51 27.53
C PHE A 576 -8.79 4.68 28.25
N ASP A 577 -8.68 4.65 29.58
CA ASP A 577 -8.01 5.68 30.38
C ASP A 577 -6.50 5.43 30.47
N PHE A 578 -5.86 5.42 29.29
CA PHE A 578 -4.41 5.36 29.16
C PHE A 578 -3.96 6.48 28.21
N ARG A 579 -3.05 7.34 28.67
CA ARG A 579 -2.63 8.55 27.94
C ARG A 579 -1.13 8.63 27.88
N VAL A 580 -0.61 8.87 26.67
CA VAL A 580 0.80 9.18 26.43
C VAL A 580 0.91 10.63 25.98
N ALA A 581 1.86 11.36 26.56
CA ALA A 581 2.13 12.74 26.19
C ALA A 581 3.63 12.90 25.90
N ASP A 582 3.94 13.36 24.69
CA ASP A 582 5.28 13.80 24.32
C ASP A 582 5.26 15.33 24.14
N ILE A 583 5.83 16.03 25.11
CA ILE A 583 5.78 17.50 25.22
C ILE A 583 6.72 18.17 24.21
N ALA A 584 7.64 17.43 23.59
CA ALA A 584 8.60 17.94 22.62
C ALA A 584 8.71 16.99 21.41
N MET A 585 7.56 16.55 20.92
CA MET A 585 7.46 15.41 20.00
C MET A 585 8.22 15.54 18.68
N GLY A 586 8.53 16.77 18.24
CA GLY A 586 9.18 17.00 16.95
C GLY A 586 8.39 16.33 15.82
N SER A 587 9.01 15.38 15.14
CA SER A 587 8.40 14.56 14.07
C SER A 587 7.39 13.51 14.56
N GLY A 588 7.22 13.35 15.88
CA GLY A 588 6.29 12.38 16.48
C GLY A 588 6.81 10.94 16.53
N HIS A 589 8.10 10.71 16.27
CA HIS A 589 8.66 9.36 16.14
C HIS A 589 8.43 8.46 17.37
N PHE A 590 8.50 9.04 18.57
CA PHE A 590 8.17 8.31 19.80
C PHE A 590 6.68 7.95 19.88
N LEU A 591 5.79 8.89 19.56
CA LEU A 591 4.34 8.68 19.59
C LEU A 591 3.89 7.64 18.57
N ILE A 592 4.52 7.60 17.39
CA ILE A 592 4.27 6.57 16.39
C ILE A 592 4.65 5.18 16.95
N GLY A 593 5.87 5.03 17.48
CA GLY A 593 6.26 3.75 18.10
C GLY A 593 5.42 3.38 19.34
N ALA A 594 4.94 4.38 20.07
CA ALA A 594 4.06 4.17 21.23
C ALA A 594 2.69 3.63 20.81
N ILE A 595 2.09 4.14 19.73
CA ILE A 595 0.75 3.72 19.29
C ILE A 595 0.74 2.23 18.93
N ASP A 596 1.75 1.80 18.18
CA ASP A 596 1.96 0.42 17.76
C ASP A 596 2.09 -0.53 18.96
N ARG A 597 2.82 -0.08 20.00
CA ARG A 597 3.05 -0.87 21.21
C ARG A 597 1.81 -0.95 22.10
N ILE A 598 1.09 0.16 22.22
CA ILE A 598 -0.18 0.24 22.95
C ILE A 598 -1.22 -0.67 22.29
N GLU A 599 -1.39 -0.57 20.97
CA GLU A 599 -2.30 -1.44 20.21
C GLU A 599 -1.97 -2.90 20.44
N LYS A 600 -0.68 -3.28 20.30
CA LYS A 600 -0.25 -4.67 20.51
C LYS A 600 -0.60 -5.19 21.90
N ARG A 601 -0.29 -4.40 22.94
CA ARG A 601 -0.49 -4.77 24.34
C ARG A 601 -1.98 -4.80 24.73
N MET A 602 -2.77 -3.82 24.28
CA MET A 602 -4.20 -3.75 24.54
C MET A 602 -4.98 -4.88 23.85
N ALA A 603 -4.65 -5.18 22.59
CA ALA A 603 -5.23 -6.32 21.88
C ALA A 603 -4.87 -7.66 22.54
N GLY A 604 -3.63 -7.80 23.02
CA GLY A 604 -3.20 -8.97 23.79
C GLY A 604 -3.96 -9.12 25.12
N TYR A 605 -4.21 -8.01 25.82
CA TYR A 605 -4.99 -8.02 27.06
C TYR A 605 -6.43 -8.49 26.82
N LEU A 606 -7.11 -7.95 25.81
CA LEU A 606 -8.49 -8.34 25.46
C LEU A 606 -8.62 -9.80 25.00
N ALA A 607 -7.54 -10.41 24.50
CA ALA A 607 -7.52 -11.82 24.15
C ALA A 607 -7.50 -12.74 25.38
N ASN A 608 -6.95 -12.27 26.49
CA ASN A 608 -6.86 -13.02 27.74
C ASN A 608 -8.01 -12.71 28.71
N ARG A 609 -8.55 -11.49 28.67
CA ARG A 609 -9.70 -11.07 29.47
C ARG A 609 -10.77 -10.43 28.61
N GLN A 610 -11.96 -11.04 28.59
CA GLN A 610 -13.10 -10.48 27.87
C GLN A 610 -13.70 -9.31 28.65
N LEU A 611 -13.76 -8.15 28.00
CA LEU A 611 -14.47 -6.96 28.48
C LEU A 611 -15.61 -6.62 27.50
N PRO A 612 -16.84 -7.12 27.73
CA PRO A 612 -17.93 -6.99 26.75
C PRO A 612 -18.30 -5.55 26.39
N ASN A 613 -18.14 -4.60 27.32
CA ASN A 613 -18.42 -3.19 27.06
C ASN A 613 -17.33 -2.56 26.17
N VAL A 614 -16.06 -2.94 26.34
CA VAL A 614 -14.99 -2.54 25.43
C VAL A 614 -15.24 -3.08 24.03
N GLN A 615 -15.60 -4.36 23.89
CA GLN A 615 -15.92 -4.95 22.58
C GLN A 615 -17.10 -4.24 21.90
N ARG A 616 -18.15 -3.90 22.66
CA ARG A 616 -19.29 -3.14 22.14
C ARG A 616 -18.86 -1.76 21.67
N GLU A 617 -17.99 -1.08 22.41
CA GLU A 617 -17.50 0.23 22.03
C GLU A 617 -16.61 0.19 20.79
N LEU A 618 -15.70 -0.78 20.69
CA LEU A 618 -14.91 -1.00 19.47
C LEU A 618 -15.81 -1.27 18.25
N GLU A 619 -16.86 -2.07 18.41
CA GLU A 619 -17.84 -2.31 17.34
C GLU A 619 -18.65 -1.06 16.99
N ASN A 620 -19.00 -0.22 17.98
CA ASN A 620 -19.66 1.06 17.74
C ASN A 620 -18.76 2.02 16.96
N LEU A 621 -17.49 2.15 17.36
CA LEU A 621 -16.49 2.95 16.66
C LEU A 621 -16.30 2.46 15.22
N ARG A 622 -16.17 1.14 15.04
CA ARG A 622 -16.07 0.51 13.72
C ARG A 622 -17.29 0.82 12.86
N LYS A 623 -18.51 0.65 13.39
CA LYS A 623 -19.75 0.99 12.68
C LYS A 623 -19.85 2.48 12.35
N SER A 624 -19.43 3.35 13.26
CA SER A 624 -19.42 4.80 13.03
C SER A 624 -18.48 5.15 11.89
N ALA A 625 -17.24 4.65 11.93
CA ALA A 625 -16.26 4.82 10.85
C ALA A 625 -16.79 4.25 9.52
N MET A 626 -17.32 3.02 9.53
CA MET A 626 -17.90 2.39 8.34
C MET A 626 -19.09 3.18 7.80
N ASN A 627 -19.96 3.74 8.64
CA ASN A 627 -21.10 4.52 8.18
C ASN A 627 -20.66 5.84 7.54
N GLU A 628 -19.65 6.53 8.11
CA GLU A 628 -19.09 7.71 7.46
C GLU A 628 -18.47 7.40 6.09
N LEU A 629 -17.86 6.21 5.95
CA LEU A 629 -17.24 5.74 4.69
C LEU A 629 -18.28 5.19 3.68
N LEU A 630 -19.30 4.45 4.12
CA LEU A 630 -20.32 3.83 3.27
C LEU A 630 -21.33 4.85 2.74
N VAL A 631 -21.64 5.89 3.50
CA VAL A 631 -22.44 7.02 3.01
C VAL A 631 -21.68 7.80 1.91
N ARG A 632 -20.34 7.62 1.80
CA ARG A 632 -19.46 8.49 0.99
C ARG A 632 -18.50 7.79 0.02
N GLY A 633 -18.57 6.47 -0.15
CA GLY A 633 -17.92 5.75 -1.25
C GLY A 633 -16.62 5.02 -0.92
N GLY A 634 -16.73 3.86 -0.25
CA GLY A 634 -15.85 2.70 -0.50
C GLY A 634 -14.35 2.88 -0.30
N VAL A 635 -13.92 3.48 0.81
CA VAL A 635 -12.53 3.52 1.29
C VAL A 635 -12.32 2.48 2.40
N LYS A 636 -11.10 1.92 2.50
CA LYS A 636 -10.70 0.89 3.48
C LYS A 636 -10.70 1.47 4.90
N VAL A 637 -11.22 0.72 5.88
CA VAL A 637 -11.22 1.08 7.31
C VAL A 637 -9.86 0.70 7.90
N ILE A 638 -9.22 1.60 8.65
CA ILE A 638 -8.08 1.25 9.52
C ILE A 638 -8.65 0.43 10.68
N HIS A 639 -8.28 -0.85 10.75
CA HIS A 639 -8.77 -1.75 11.80
C HIS A 639 -7.89 -1.60 13.04
N LEU A 640 -8.38 -0.89 14.05
CA LEU A 640 -7.84 -0.91 15.42
C LEU A 640 -8.24 -2.17 16.17
#